data_AF-A0A1Y1RJM5-F1
#
_entry.id   AF-A0A1Y1RJM5-F1
#
_cell.length_a   1.000
_cell.length_b   1.000
_cell.length_c   1.000
_cell.angle_alpha   90.00
_cell.angle_beta   90.00
_cell.angle_gamma   90.00
#
_symmetry.space_group_name_H-M   'P 1'
#
loop_
_entity.id
_entity.type
_entity.pdbx_description
1 polymer ?
#
loop_
_entity_poly.entity_id
_entity_poly.type
_entity_poly.pdbx_seq_one_letter_code
_entity_poly.pdbx_strand_id
1 'polypeptide(L)'
;MTRLLWTVFITVTMWMCGVIFCDARIVFIPPHPTPVPPPHSVGQISISEYSVHVDINRQISHVNVRQVFKNETSRELEGAFIFPLPPDAQVSEFTLIADGRRLEGEVLDKDEARRIYESIVRQNRDPALLEYLDHKLFRARVYPIPPRSERTLEFSYDQILKAEGGSSNRSMQVEFFFPLGHETREVFLDHFEFRVDIQSDLPLRTIYSPTYEVHISRHGQFEAEVAWVDQANKASRLDQDFILYYSLSREDMDVSLLAHRRHGSSDKNDGFFLAFLTPDPEIDQERSLPKDFVFVLDTSGSMKGEKIEQACGALLYCLESLGRRDRFNTITFEADVDYFYPGLVHADNRNLMEAKDFVRSIRARGGTDINSALSEALDMTEGDRPTQIIFLTDGLPTVGEQNIGDILSAARRRNRSSARLFTFGVGYDVNTHLLDLLAEQNHGASDYVRPGEDIEVKVSRLYEKISHPVLTDVDIEFGLPVFDVYPPHISDIFAGSQIIIVGRYRESGWKSISLSGTAGDEKHEWIYEVEFPALERDNDFIPRLWASRKIGFLMDEIRLHGENSELVDEVVSLSEEYGIITPYTSYLVQEERRLSHWDHDQKVIQRRAADHLQEAMEAPTGKKAVESSIASNKLKKGHSSESYALPPEQGYSSESYALPPASFGSRRAPSVAPKSQMKKSKTRAYYLTDGIWVDSRHLQSHTLIKVKPYSPAYFELIKMYPKLRSEFAVGDKLIVSYQNLSIQIDEKGKEKLGAKDWATIKDAMEY
;
A
#
# COMPACT_ATOMS: atom_id res chain seq x y z
N MET A 1 -35.50 48.31 -66.23
CA MET A 1 -36.04 47.20 -67.04
C MET A 1 -34.97 46.14 -67.19
N THR A 2 -35.16 45.05 -66.45
CA THR A 2 -34.70 43.66 -66.64
C THR A 2 -33.73 43.28 -67.79
N ARG A 3 -32.72 42.49 -67.37
CA ARG A 3 -32.17 41.25 -67.99
C ARG A 3 -31.43 41.38 -69.32
N LEU A 4 -30.44 40.56 -69.68
CA LEU A 4 -29.51 39.58 -69.10
C LEU A 4 -28.74 39.05 -70.35
N LEU A 5 -27.53 38.50 -70.16
CA LEU A 5 -26.85 37.48 -70.99
C LEU A 5 -25.93 37.90 -72.17
N TRP A 6 -24.69 37.42 -72.02
CA TRP A 6 -23.87 36.65 -72.98
C TRP A 6 -22.82 37.35 -73.86
N THR A 7 -21.57 37.33 -73.33
CA THR A 7 -20.34 36.67 -73.86
C THR A 7 -19.75 36.95 -75.26
N VAL A 8 -18.40 37.13 -75.24
CA VAL A 8 -17.35 36.64 -76.19
C VAL A 8 -17.15 37.52 -77.46
N PHE A 9 -15.95 37.96 -77.93
CA PHE A 9 -14.53 37.63 -77.71
C PHE A 9 -13.63 38.60 -78.56
N ILE A 10 -12.33 38.77 -78.19
CA ILE A 10 -11.11 38.84 -79.08
C ILE A 10 -10.90 40.08 -80.00
N THR A 11 -9.74 40.74 -80.22
CA THR A 11 -8.29 40.63 -79.85
C THR A 11 -7.50 41.83 -80.46
N VAL A 12 -6.31 42.15 -79.89
CA VAL A 12 -5.01 42.50 -80.58
C VAL A 12 -4.94 43.90 -81.27
N THR A 13 -3.93 44.79 -81.14
CA THR A 13 -2.50 44.78 -80.75
C THR A 13 -1.99 46.24 -80.69
N MET A 14 -0.99 46.58 -79.88
CA MET A 14 0.30 47.16 -80.35
C MET A 14 1.28 47.48 -79.20
N TRP A 15 2.53 47.10 -79.44
CA TRP A 15 3.75 47.39 -78.68
C TRP A 15 3.95 48.88 -78.29
N MET A 16 4.45 49.12 -77.08
CA MET A 16 5.55 50.07 -76.87
C MET A 16 6.33 49.78 -75.58
N CYS A 17 7.65 49.64 -75.71
CA CYS A 17 8.61 49.63 -74.61
C CYS A 17 8.56 50.95 -73.83
N GLY A 18 8.59 50.85 -72.50
CA GLY A 18 8.81 51.98 -71.60
C GLY A 18 9.44 51.49 -70.30
N VAL A 19 10.70 51.84 -70.10
CA VAL A 19 11.53 51.59 -68.91
C VAL A 19 10.77 52.05 -67.65
N ILE A 20 10.63 51.18 -66.66
CA ILE A 20 10.21 51.60 -65.31
C ILE A 20 11.30 51.20 -64.32
N PHE A 21 11.81 52.22 -63.66
CA PHE A 21 12.85 52.19 -62.66
C PHE A 21 12.54 51.20 -61.53
N CYS A 22 13.60 50.51 -61.12
CA CYS A 22 13.66 49.68 -59.94
C CYS A 22 13.48 50.57 -58.70
N ASP A 23 12.34 50.44 -58.03
CA ASP A 23 12.14 50.96 -56.68
C ASP A 23 12.11 49.74 -55.76
N ALA A 24 13.28 49.36 -55.26
CA ALA A 24 13.44 48.23 -54.35
C ALA A 24 12.79 48.60 -53.00
N ARG A 25 11.52 48.20 -52.82
CA ARG A 25 10.91 48.19 -51.49
C ARG A 25 11.42 46.97 -50.73
N ILE A 26 12.17 47.21 -49.66
CA ILE A 26 12.39 46.20 -48.62
C ILE A 26 11.03 45.90 -48.00
N VAL A 27 10.46 44.74 -48.35
CA VAL A 27 9.35 44.16 -47.61
C VAL A 27 9.96 43.49 -46.39
N PHE A 28 9.73 44.05 -45.20
CA PHE A 28 9.93 43.30 -43.96
C PHE A 28 8.94 42.13 -43.98
N ILE A 29 9.42 40.94 -44.32
CA ILE A 29 8.73 39.70 -43.99
C ILE A 29 9.00 39.52 -42.50
N PRO A 30 8.00 39.68 -41.61
CA PRO A 30 8.20 39.35 -40.20
C PRO A 30 8.71 37.91 -40.15
N PRO A 31 9.67 37.58 -39.27
CA PRO A 31 10.10 36.18 -39.12
C PRO A 31 8.83 35.35 -38.98
N HIS A 32 8.73 34.27 -39.75
CA HIS A 32 7.66 33.29 -39.56
C HIS A 32 7.56 33.08 -38.05
N PRO A 33 6.37 33.24 -37.43
CA PRO A 33 6.24 32.93 -36.04
C PRO A 33 6.82 31.53 -35.88
N THR A 34 7.88 31.39 -35.06
CA THR A 34 8.30 30.09 -34.58
C THR A 34 7.01 29.39 -34.19
N PRO A 35 6.67 28.22 -34.78
CA PRO A 35 5.41 27.57 -34.47
C PRO A 35 5.40 27.42 -32.95
N VAL A 36 4.55 28.22 -32.30
CA VAL A 36 4.29 28.07 -30.88
C VAL A 36 3.74 26.66 -30.82
N PRO A 37 4.39 25.70 -30.14
CA PRO A 37 3.84 24.37 -30.03
C PRO A 37 2.41 24.56 -29.52
N PRO A 38 1.40 24.08 -30.26
CA PRO A 38 0.02 24.31 -29.88
C PRO A 38 -0.16 23.79 -28.45
N PRO A 39 -0.98 24.46 -27.61
CA PRO A 39 -1.21 24.03 -26.24
C PRO A 39 -1.53 22.53 -26.23
N HIS A 40 -0.89 21.79 -25.31
CA HIS A 40 -1.07 20.34 -25.13
C HIS A 40 -2.56 20.03 -25.01
N SER A 41 -3.21 19.63 -26.10
CA SER A 41 -4.59 19.20 -26.04
C SER A 41 -4.60 17.77 -25.52
N VAL A 42 -5.08 17.59 -24.30
CA VAL A 42 -5.40 16.29 -23.72
C VAL A 42 -6.40 15.57 -24.65
N GLY A 43 -6.12 14.33 -25.05
CA GLY A 43 -7.00 13.51 -25.93
C GLY A 43 -6.49 13.22 -27.34
N GLN A 44 -5.18 13.33 -27.60
CA GLN A 44 -4.58 13.01 -28.91
C GLN A 44 -4.06 11.58 -29.04
N ILE A 45 -3.83 10.92 -27.91
CA ILE A 45 -3.42 9.53 -27.79
C ILE A 45 -4.49 8.81 -26.96
N SER A 46 -5.00 7.70 -27.46
CA SER A 46 -5.94 6.81 -26.76
C SER A 46 -5.28 5.46 -26.46
N ILE A 47 -5.79 4.77 -25.45
CA ILE A 47 -5.44 3.37 -25.18
C ILE A 47 -6.45 2.51 -25.94
N SER A 48 -6.00 1.64 -26.84
CA SER A 48 -6.86 0.71 -27.57
C SER A 48 -6.91 -0.66 -26.92
N GLU A 49 -5.81 -1.10 -26.32
CA GLU A 49 -5.70 -2.40 -25.64
C GLU A 49 -4.97 -2.26 -24.31
N TYR A 50 -5.48 -2.94 -23.30
CA TYR A 50 -4.86 -3.03 -21.98
C TYR A 50 -5.01 -4.45 -21.44
N SER A 51 -3.90 -5.17 -21.36
CA SER A 51 -3.82 -6.52 -20.83
C SER A 51 -2.93 -6.54 -19.59
N VAL A 52 -3.41 -7.19 -18.53
CA VAL A 52 -2.69 -7.43 -17.29
C VAL A 52 -2.75 -8.92 -16.97
N HIS A 53 -1.60 -9.56 -16.90
CA HIS A 53 -1.46 -10.95 -16.47
C HIS A 53 -0.64 -10.99 -15.20
N VAL A 54 -1.12 -11.71 -14.20
CA VAL A 54 -0.50 -11.81 -12.89
C VAL A 54 -0.29 -13.27 -12.55
N ASP A 55 0.96 -13.69 -12.41
CA ASP A 55 1.33 -15.03 -11.98
C ASP A 55 1.75 -14.97 -10.50
N ILE A 56 0.89 -15.48 -9.62
CA ILE A 56 1.15 -15.59 -8.19
C ILE A 56 1.62 -17.01 -7.88
N ASN A 57 2.90 -17.20 -7.62
CA ASN A 57 3.45 -18.45 -7.13
C ASN A 57 3.84 -18.31 -5.65
N ARG A 58 3.17 -19.06 -4.79
CA ARG A 58 3.16 -18.96 -3.33
C ARG A 58 2.70 -17.57 -2.85
N GLN A 59 3.65 -16.68 -2.66
CA GLN A 59 3.50 -15.32 -2.17
C GLN A 59 4.28 -14.34 -3.06
N ILE A 60 4.69 -14.76 -4.25
CA ILE A 60 5.42 -13.93 -5.21
C ILE A 60 4.50 -13.70 -6.40
N SER A 61 4.22 -12.44 -6.67
CA SER A 61 3.41 -11.98 -7.80
C SER A 61 4.32 -11.44 -8.88
N HIS A 62 4.26 -12.05 -10.06
CA HIS A 62 4.87 -11.53 -11.28
C HIS A 62 3.78 -10.90 -12.13
N VAL A 63 3.85 -9.60 -12.35
CA VAL A 63 2.83 -8.82 -13.05
C VAL A 63 3.36 -8.40 -14.41
N ASN A 64 2.68 -8.81 -15.47
CA ASN A 64 2.94 -8.42 -16.84
C ASN A 64 1.85 -7.44 -17.31
N VAL A 65 2.26 -6.26 -17.75
CA VAL A 65 1.37 -5.23 -18.26
C VAL A 65 1.69 -4.94 -19.71
N ARG A 66 0.67 -4.99 -20.57
CA ARG A 66 0.74 -4.62 -21.97
C ARG A 66 -0.30 -3.57 -22.30
N GLN A 67 0.15 -2.44 -22.84
CA GLN A 67 -0.72 -1.33 -23.26
C GLN A 67 -0.43 -0.93 -24.70
N VAL A 68 -1.48 -0.81 -25.52
CA VAL A 68 -1.39 -0.31 -26.89
C VAL A 68 -1.97 1.09 -26.96
N PHE A 69 -1.12 2.04 -27.34
CA PHE A 69 -1.46 3.45 -27.49
C PHE A 69 -1.59 3.80 -28.96
N LYS A 70 -2.62 4.58 -29.30
CA LYS A 70 -2.90 4.99 -30.67
C LYS A 70 -2.91 6.50 -30.82
N ASN A 71 -2.14 7.00 -31.77
CA ASN A 71 -2.17 8.41 -32.15
C ASN A 71 -3.34 8.68 -33.11
N GLU A 72 -4.40 9.31 -32.62
CA GLU A 72 -5.59 9.60 -33.41
C GLU A 72 -5.43 10.82 -34.34
N THR A 73 -4.31 11.51 -34.25
CA THR A 73 -4.05 12.74 -35.00
C THR A 73 -3.33 12.47 -36.33
N SER A 74 -3.29 13.48 -37.19
CA SER A 74 -2.53 13.48 -38.44
C SER A 74 -1.11 14.04 -38.27
N ARG A 75 -0.62 14.20 -37.04
CA ARG A 75 0.70 14.76 -36.72
C ARG A 75 1.49 13.78 -35.86
N GLU A 76 2.81 13.86 -35.96
CA GLU A 76 3.71 13.14 -35.07
C GLU A 76 3.62 13.75 -33.66
N LEU A 77 3.66 12.89 -32.64
CA LEU A 77 3.54 13.27 -31.23
C LEU A 77 4.68 12.68 -30.40
N GLU A 78 4.96 13.31 -29.27
CA GLU A 78 5.69 12.71 -28.14
C GLU A 78 4.65 12.34 -27.07
N GLY A 79 4.74 11.11 -26.55
CA GLY A 79 3.90 10.64 -25.46
C GLY A 79 4.69 10.58 -24.15
N ALA A 80 4.07 11.03 -23.05
CA ALA A 80 4.55 10.76 -21.71
C ALA A 80 3.52 9.87 -21.00
N PHE A 81 3.89 8.63 -20.75
CA PHE A 81 3.07 7.64 -20.06
C PHE A 81 3.50 7.59 -18.61
N ILE A 82 2.56 7.80 -17.70
CA ILE A 82 2.82 7.78 -16.26
C ILE A 82 2.02 6.63 -15.68
N PHE A 83 2.71 5.72 -15.00
CA PHE A 83 2.07 4.61 -14.32
C PHE A 83 2.57 4.50 -12.87
N PRO A 84 1.64 4.28 -11.92
CA PRO A 84 1.98 3.93 -10.53
C PRO A 84 2.43 2.47 -10.44
N LEU A 85 3.32 2.18 -9.49
CA LEU A 85 3.59 0.80 -9.07
C LEU A 85 3.25 0.61 -7.58
N PRO A 86 2.84 -0.60 -7.18
CA PRO A 86 2.71 -0.95 -5.77
C PRO A 86 4.00 -0.66 -4.98
N PRO A 87 3.92 -0.40 -3.66
CA PRO A 87 5.10 -0.07 -2.86
C PRO A 87 6.25 -1.08 -2.93
N ASP A 88 5.98 -2.37 -3.02
CA ASP A 88 7.04 -3.39 -3.04
C ASP A 88 7.29 -3.98 -4.42
N ALA A 89 6.75 -3.34 -5.47
CA ALA A 89 6.93 -3.75 -6.85
C ALA A 89 8.32 -3.35 -7.37
N GLN A 90 8.95 -4.27 -8.08
CA GLN A 90 10.24 -4.07 -8.72
C GLN A 90 10.09 -4.28 -10.22
N VAL A 91 10.29 -3.21 -11.01
CA VAL A 91 10.27 -3.33 -12.48
C VAL A 91 11.32 -4.33 -12.89
N SER A 92 10.87 -5.40 -13.55
CA SER A 92 11.70 -6.51 -13.99
C SER A 92 12.12 -6.37 -15.44
N GLU A 93 11.25 -5.80 -16.28
CA GLU A 93 11.46 -5.57 -17.69
C GLU A 93 10.68 -4.35 -18.17
N PHE A 94 11.26 -3.59 -19.10
CA PHE A 94 10.54 -2.55 -19.83
C PHE A 94 10.92 -2.61 -21.32
N THR A 95 9.90 -2.78 -22.14
CA THR A 95 10.02 -2.98 -23.58
C THR A 95 9.09 -2.01 -24.33
N LEU A 96 9.65 -1.32 -25.32
CA LEU A 96 8.88 -0.59 -26.32
C LEU A 96 8.80 -1.43 -27.60
N ILE A 97 7.61 -1.73 -28.07
CA ILE A 97 7.40 -2.31 -29.40
C ILE A 97 6.93 -1.20 -30.36
N ALA A 98 7.74 -0.98 -31.39
CA ALA A 98 7.51 0.01 -32.43
C ALA A 98 7.68 -0.62 -33.80
N ASP A 99 6.69 -0.49 -34.68
CA ASP A 99 6.73 -1.00 -36.06
C ASP A 99 7.14 -2.49 -36.17
N GLY A 100 6.71 -3.30 -35.19
CA GLY A 100 7.02 -4.74 -35.11
C GLY A 100 8.42 -5.08 -34.60
N ARG A 101 9.21 -4.10 -34.15
CA ARG A 101 10.51 -4.31 -33.51
C ARG A 101 10.39 -4.18 -31.99
N ARG A 102 10.94 -5.16 -31.27
CA ARG A 102 11.11 -5.12 -29.82
C ARG A 102 12.38 -4.32 -29.50
N LEU A 103 12.24 -3.25 -28.74
CA LEU A 103 13.36 -2.47 -28.21
C LEU A 103 13.41 -2.71 -26.71
N GLU A 104 14.41 -3.48 -26.28
CA GLU A 104 14.74 -3.68 -24.87
C GLU A 104 15.60 -2.50 -24.40
N GLY A 105 15.39 -2.05 -23.16
CA GLY A 105 16.21 -1.00 -22.56
C GLY A 105 17.22 -1.53 -21.56
N GLU A 106 18.18 -0.66 -21.25
CA GLU A 106 19.25 -0.88 -20.27
C GLU A 106 19.10 0.13 -19.13
N VAL A 107 19.39 -0.28 -17.89
CA VAL A 107 19.48 0.64 -16.75
C VAL A 107 20.84 1.32 -16.77
N LEU A 108 20.83 2.65 -16.70
CA LEU A 108 22.00 3.51 -16.67
C LEU A 108 21.87 4.53 -15.54
N ASP A 109 22.99 5.15 -15.17
CA ASP A 109 22.98 6.41 -14.41
C ASP A 109 21.98 7.41 -15.04
N LYS A 110 21.20 8.08 -14.18
CA LYS A 110 20.10 8.95 -14.61
C LYS A 110 20.54 10.08 -15.53
N ASP A 111 21.65 10.74 -15.23
CA ASP A 111 22.15 11.87 -16.02
C ASP A 111 22.81 11.40 -17.32
N GLU A 112 23.44 10.22 -17.31
CA GLU A 112 23.88 9.55 -18.52
C GLU A 112 22.71 9.17 -19.45
N ALA A 113 21.70 8.45 -18.92
CA ALA A 113 20.51 8.04 -19.67
C ALA A 113 19.80 9.23 -20.33
N ARG A 114 19.62 10.32 -19.58
CA ARG A 114 19.00 11.55 -20.08
C ARG A 114 19.80 12.21 -21.19
N ARG A 115 21.13 12.29 -21.05
CA ARG A 115 22.01 12.87 -22.08
C ARG A 115 21.95 12.05 -23.36
N ILE A 116 21.97 10.73 -23.26
CA ILE A 116 21.87 9.84 -24.43
C ILE A 116 20.50 10.00 -25.09
N TYR A 117 19.40 9.97 -24.33
CA TYR A 117 18.04 10.22 -24.85
C TYR A 117 17.94 11.54 -25.63
N GLU A 118 18.34 12.65 -25.03
CA GLU A 118 18.28 13.98 -25.67
C GLU A 118 19.13 14.04 -26.95
N SER A 119 20.24 13.29 -27.01
CA SER A 119 21.08 13.20 -28.20
C SER A 119 20.41 12.40 -29.33
N ILE A 120 19.65 11.35 -29.01
CA ILE A 120 18.94 10.49 -29.96
C ILE A 120 17.71 11.23 -30.52
N VAL A 121 16.95 11.92 -29.67
CA VAL A 121 15.79 12.72 -30.09
C VAL A 121 16.19 13.79 -31.09
N ARG A 122 17.35 14.45 -30.89
CA ARG A 122 17.90 15.43 -31.86
C ARG A 122 18.21 14.83 -33.23
N GLN A 123 18.33 13.52 -33.33
CA GLN A 123 18.57 12.79 -34.57
C GLN A 123 17.30 12.21 -35.20
N ASN A 124 16.10 12.53 -34.66
CA ASN A 124 14.80 12.00 -35.10
C ASN A 124 14.77 10.46 -35.16
N ARG A 125 15.30 9.81 -34.11
CA ARG A 125 15.23 8.36 -33.92
C ARG A 125 14.21 8.02 -32.83
N ASP A 126 14.02 6.72 -32.59
CA ASP A 126 12.99 6.16 -31.71
C ASP A 126 13.54 5.73 -30.33
N PRO A 127 13.86 6.64 -29.38
CA PRO A 127 14.21 6.25 -28.02
C PRO A 127 12.99 6.18 -27.10
N ALA A 128 13.09 5.36 -26.06
CA ALA A 128 12.24 5.47 -24.88
C ALA A 128 13.10 5.71 -23.63
N LEU A 129 12.61 6.52 -22.71
CA LEU A 129 13.28 6.76 -21.43
C LEU A 129 12.26 6.58 -20.30
N LEU A 130 12.55 5.63 -19.41
CA LEU A 130 11.79 5.40 -18.18
C LEU A 130 12.53 6.06 -17.01
N GLU A 131 11.89 7.04 -16.40
CA GLU A 131 12.44 7.78 -15.27
C GLU A 131 11.60 7.55 -14.02
N TYR A 132 12.28 7.46 -12.88
CA TYR A 132 11.65 7.68 -11.59
C TYR A 132 11.24 9.14 -11.47
N LEU A 133 9.94 9.40 -11.31
CA LEU A 133 9.45 10.76 -11.04
C LEU A 133 9.53 11.06 -9.55
N ASP A 134 8.68 10.38 -8.77
CA ASP A 134 8.53 10.49 -7.34
C ASP A 134 7.49 9.46 -6.88
N HIS A 135 7.53 8.97 -5.65
CA HIS A 135 6.44 8.16 -5.04
C HIS A 135 6.06 6.90 -5.84
N LYS A 136 7.03 6.24 -6.50
CA LYS A 136 6.80 5.04 -7.34
C LYS A 136 5.88 5.30 -8.54
N LEU A 137 5.81 6.55 -8.98
CA LEU A 137 5.36 6.93 -10.30
C LEU A 137 6.53 6.83 -11.26
N PHE A 138 6.32 6.06 -12.32
CA PHE A 138 7.28 5.91 -13.39
C PHE A 138 6.77 6.66 -14.60
N ARG A 139 7.68 7.36 -15.28
CA ARG A 139 7.37 8.07 -16.52
C ARG A 139 8.15 7.47 -17.67
N ALA A 140 7.45 6.85 -18.60
CA ALA A 140 7.98 6.49 -19.90
C ALA A 140 7.75 7.63 -20.89
N ARG A 141 8.83 8.22 -21.41
CA ARG A 141 8.76 9.12 -22.57
C ARG A 141 8.99 8.33 -23.84
N VAL A 142 8.08 8.43 -24.80
CA VAL A 142 8.14 7.74 -26.08
C VAL A 142 8.06 8.75 -27.20
N TYR A 143 9.08 8.77 -28.03
CA TYR A 143 9.15 9.58 -29.25
C TYR A 143 9.83 8.77 -30.35
N PRO A 144 9.42 8.93 -31.62
CA PRO A 144 8.18 9.53 -32.10
C PRO A 144 6.98 8.58 -31.99
N ILE A 145 5.76 9.13 -31.91
CA ILE A 145 4.51 8.40 -32.12
C ILE A 145 3.91 8.86 -33.46
N PRO A 146 4.08 8.10 -34.55
CA PRO A 146 3.68 8.55 -35.88
C PRO A 146 2.16 8.79 -36.02
N PRO A 147 1.73 9.64 -36.98
CA PRO A 147 0.31 9.88 -37.23
C PRO A 147 -0.45 8.59 -37.53
N ARG A 148 -1.61 8.39 -36.89
CA ARG A 148 -2.47 7.21 -37.12
C ARG A 148 -1.78 5.87 -36.90
N SER A 149 -0.69 5.87 -36.14
CA SER A 149 0.05 4.66 -35.77
C SER A 149 -0.15 4.30 -34.30
N GLU A 150 0.24 3.07 -33.98
CA GLU A 150 0.20 2.52 -32.63
C GLU A 150 1.62 2.36 -32.08
N ARG A 151 1.74 2.44 -30.76
CA ARG A 151 2.94 2.08 -30.00
C ARG A 151 2.51 1.18 -28.86
N THR A 152 3.21 0.07 -28.67
CA THR A 152 2.91 -0.87 -27.59
C THR A 152 3.98 -0.74 -26.52
N LEU A 153 3.55 -0.54 -25.29
CA LEU A 153 4.40 -0.63 -24.11
C LEU A 153 4.14 -1.94 -23.40
N GLU A 154 5.21 -2.66 -23.11
CA GLU A 154 5.21 -3.85 -22.26
C GLU A 154 6.13 -3.58 -21.09
N PHE A 155 5.64 -3.83 -19.88
CA PHE A 155 6.49 -3.80 -18.70
C PHE A 155 6.06 -4.87 -17.72
N SER A 156 7.03 -5.36 -16.97
CA SER A 156 6.82 -6.41 -16.00
C SER A 156 7.37 -5.96 -14.66
N TYR A 157 6.78 -6.44 -13.57
CA TYR A 157 7.32 -6.23 -12.24
C TYR A 157 7.03 -7.39 -11.30
N ASP A 158 7.92 -7.58 -10.33
CA ASP A 158 7.79 -8.59 -9.27
C ASP A 158 7.38 -7.94 -7.95
N GLN A 159 6.53 -8.61 -7.17
CA GLN A 159 6.08 -8.15 -5.86
C GLN A 159 5.91 -9.32 -4.89
N ILE A 160 6.38 -9.19 -3.64
CA ILE A 160 6.02 -10.14 -2.58
C ILE A 160 4.63 -9.78 -2.03
N LEU A 161 3.74 -10.75 -1.85
CA LEU A 161 2.44 -10.61 -1.21
C LEU A 161 2.49 -11.18 0.21
N LYS A 162 2.29 -10.34 1.22
CA LYS A 162 2.27 -10.81 2.61
C LYS A 162 0.96 -11.49 2.96
N ALA A 163 1.09 -12.54 3.75
CA ALA A 163 -0.03 -13.25 4.35
C ALA A 163 -0.17 -12.79 5.81
N GLU A 164 -1.37 -12.37 6.19
CA GLU A 164 -1.70 -11.90 7.55
C GLU A 164 -2.87 -12.72 8.11
N GLY A 165 -2.67 -13.36 9.26
CA GLY A 165 -3.71 -14.11 9.97
C GLY A 165 -4.39 -13.28 11.06
N GLY A 166 -5.62 -13.65 11.40
CA GLY A 166 -6.24 -13.17 12.65
C GLY A 166 -5.75 -13.99 13.84
N SER A 167 -5.64 -13.37 15.02
CA SER A 167 -5.16 -13.97 16.28
C SER A 167 -5.86 -15.27 16.72
N SER A 168 -7.00 -15.63 16.09
CA SER A 168 -7.83 -16.79 16.40
C SER A 168 -8.06 -17.75 15.23
N ASN A 169 -7.62 -17.42 14.01
CA ASN A 169 -7.96 -18.20 12.80
C ASN A 169 -6.71 -18.83 12.16
N ARG A 170 -6.78 -20.14 11.89
CA ARG A 170 -5.78 -20.91 11.11
C ARG A 170 -5.70 -20.55 9.62
N SER A 171 -6.26 -19.40 9.25
CA SER A 171 -6.34 -18.91 7.88
C SER A 171 -5.60 -17.58 7.80
N MET A 172 -4.59 -17.50 6.94
CA MET A 172 -3.90 -16.27 6.62
C MET A 172 -4.53 -15.64 5.38
N GLN A 173 -4.79 -14.35 5.39
CA GLN A 173 -5.30 -13.58 4.25
C GLN A 173 -4.12 -12.94 3.51
N VAL A 174 -4.12 -13.04 2.20
CA VAL A 174 -3.18 -12.38 1.31
C VAL A 174 -3.94 -11.33 0.49
N GLU A 175 -3.33 -10.16 0.34
CA GLU A 175 -3.81 -9.06 -0.48
C GLU A 175 -2.91 -8.89 -1.70
N PHE A 176 -3.51 -8.91 -2.89
CA PHE A 176 -2.89 -8.42 -4.11
C PHE A 176 -3.57 -7.10 -4.50
N PHE A 177 -2.74 -6.08 -4.77
CA PHE A 177 -3.17 -4.74 -5.13
C PHE A 177 -2.54 -4.36 -6.47
N PHE A 178 -3.37 -3.92 -7.41
CA PHE A 178 -2.91 -3.38 -8.69
C PHE A 178 -3.56 -2.00 -8.93
N PRO A 179 -2.76 -0.94 -9.09
CA PRO A 179 -3.26 0.42 -9.22
C PRO A 179 -3.85 0.68 -10.62
N LEU A 180 -5.17 0.89 -10.69
CA LEU A 180 -5.91 1.24 -11.92
C LEU A 180 -6.54 2.63 -11.85
N GLY A 181 -6.88 3.11 -10.64
CA GLY A 181 -7.73 4.28 -10.38
C GLY A 181 -7.12 5.63 -10.74
N HIS A 182 -5.99 5.66 -11.45
CA HIS A 182 -5.40 6.88 -11.97
C HIS A 182 -6.09 7.35 -13.25
N GLU A 183 -6.86 6.48 -13.91
CA GLU A 183 -7.66 6.83 -15.08
C GLU A 183 -9.04 7.35 -14.67
N THR A 184 -9.08 8.61 -14.25
CA THR A 184 -10.32 9.34 -13.89
C THR A 184 -11.33 9.54 -15.04
N ARG A 185 -11.14 8.85 -16.17
CA ARG A 185 -11.95 8.98 -17.39
C ARG A 185 -12.46 7.61 -17.82
N GLU A 186 -13.67 7.58 -18.40
CA GLU A 186 -14.12 6.43 -19.18
C GLU A 186 -13.14 6.21 -20.33
N VAL A 187 -12.42 5.09 -20.29
CA VAL A 187 -11.52 4.68 -21.37
C VAL A 187 -12.26 3.65 -22.22
N PHE A 188 -12.30 3.93 -23.52
CA PHE A 188 -12.87 3.01 -24.49
C PHE A 188 -11.77 2.07 -24.97
N LEU A 189 -11.73 0.87 -24.39
CA LEU A 189 -10.79 -0.18 -24.78
C LEU A 189 -11.44 -1.07 -25.83
N ASP A 190 -10.74 -1.34 -26.93
CA ASP A 190 -11.14 -2.35 -27.90
C ASP A 190 -10.89 -3.76 -27.35
N HIS A 191 -9.85 -3.92 -26.52
CA HIS A 191 -9.57 -5.16 -25.79
C HIS A 191 -9.08 -4.86 -24.38
N PHE A 192 -9.68 -5.53 -23.39
CA PHE A 192 -9.27 -5.47 -22.00
C PHE A 192 -9.21 -6.89 -21.45
N GLU A 193 -8.07 -7.24 -20.84
CA GLU A 193 -7.87 -8.52 -20.16
C GLU A 193 -7.19 -8.26 -18.82
N PHE A 194 -7.73 -8.87 -17.76
CA PHE A 194 -7.09 -8.89 -16.46
C PHE A 194 -7.22 -10.29 -15.87
N ARG A 195 -6.10 -10.98 -15.74
CA ARG A 195 -6.02 -12.36 -15.26
C ARG A 195 -5.01 -12.49 -14.13
N VAL A 196 -5.36 -13.29 -13.13
CA VAL A 196 -4.50 -13.66 -12.01
C VAL A 196 -4.50 -15.17 -11.86
N ASP A 197 -3.36 -15.79 -12.06
CA ASP A 197 -3.12 -17.20 -11.83
C ASP A 197 -2.45 -17.37 -10.46
N ILE A 198 -3.03 -18.18 -9.58
CA ILE A 198 -2.57 -18.41 -8.21
C ILE A 198 -2.18 -19.87 -8.06
N GLN A 199 -0.93 -20.10 -7.67
CA GLN A 199 -0.39 -21.38 -7.25
C GLN A 199 0.12 -21.24 -5.81
N SER A 200 -0.22 -22.17 -4.92
CA SER A 200 0.19 -22.12 -3.51
C SER A 200 0.53 -23.50 -2.97
N ASP A 201 1.49 -23.57 -2.04
CA ASP A 201 1.78 -24.79 -1.30
C ASP A 201 0.75 -25.04 -0.17
N LEU A 202 -0.10 -24.05 0.13
CA LEU A 202 -1.13 -24.12 1.16
C LEU A 202 -2.53 -24.14 0.52
N PRO A 203 -3.51 -24.84 1.11
CA PRO A 203 -4.86 -24.87 0.57
C PRO A 203 -5.52 -23.49 0.49
N LEU A 204 -5.95 -23.10 -0.70
CA LEU A 204 -6.72 -21.89 -1.00
C LEU A 204 -8.15 -22.03 -0.47
N ARG A 205 -8.58 -21.13 0.44
CA ARG A 205 -9.90 -21.17 1.09
C ARG A 205 -10.88 -20.20 0.47
N THR A 206 -10.70 -18.91 0.70
CA THR A 206 -11.54 -17.84 0.13
C THR A 206 -10.73 -17.13 -0.94
N ILE A 207 -11.38 -16.75 -2.05
CA ILE A 207 -10.81 -15.87 -3.07
C ILE A 207 -11.93 -14.91 -3.44
N TYR A 208 -11.68 -13.61 -3.40
CA TYR A 208 -12.66 -12.59 -3.83
C TYR A 208 -11.98 -11.25 -4.11
N SER A 209 -12.59 -10.44 -4.97
CA SER A 209 -12.24 -9.05 -5.19
C SER A 209 -13.40 -8.17 -4.70
N PRO A 210 -13.17 -7.16 -3.84
CA PRO A 210 -14.21 -6.23 -3.43
C PRO A 210 -14.42 -5.08 -4.41
N THR A 211 -13.44 -4.80 -5.28
CA THR A 211 -13.51 -3.66 -6.20
C THR A 211 -14.18 -4.05 -7.51
N TYR A 212 -13.79 -5.18 -8.10
CA TYR A 212 -14.34 -5.65 -9.37
C TYR A 212 -14.94 -7.06 -9.29
N GLU A 213 -15.94 -7.33 -10.14
CA GLU A 213 -16.48 -8.67 -10.30
C GLU A 213 -15.49 -9.57 -11.06
N VAL A 214 -15.21 -10.74 -10.47
CA VAL A 214 -14.24 -11.68 -11.00
C VAL A 214 -14.85 -13.07 -11.12
N HIS A 215 -14.48 -13.77 -12.19
CA HIS A 215 -14.74 -15.19 -12.37
C HIS A 215 -13.58 -15.97 -11.79
N ILE A 216 -13.87 -16.93 -10.90
CA ILE A 216 -12.86 -17.72 -10.20
C ILE A 216 -13.00 -19.18 -10.65
N SER A 217 -11.99 -19.70 -11.33
CA SER A 217 -11.85 -21.13 -11.63
C SER A 217 -10.87 -21.75 -10.65
N ARG A 218 -11.22 -22.86 -9.99
CA ARG A 218 -10.31 -23.57 -9.09
C ARG A 218 -9.86 -24.88 -9.70
N HIS A 219 -8.55 -25.12 -9.65
CA HIS A 219 -7.91 -26.33 -10.14
C HIS A 219 -7.36 -27.12 -8.94
N GLY A 220 -8.27 -27.70 -8.16
CA GLY A 220 -7.93 -28.39 -6.91
C GLY A 220 -7.87 -27.44 -5.70
N GLN A 221 -7.04 -27.78 -4.71
CA GLN A 221 -6.95 -27.01 -3.46
C GLN A 221 -5.79 -25.99 -3.46
N PHE A 222 -4.88 -26.08 -4.43
CA PHE A 222 -3.61 -25.34 -4.45
C PHE A 222 -3.52 -24.34 -5.60
N GLU A 223 -4.44 -24.42 -6.56
CA GLU A 223 -4.42 -23.61 -7.77
C GLU A 223 -5.78 -22.95 -8.02
N ALA A 224 -5.74 -21.68 -8.42
CA ALA A 224 -6.92 -20.95 -8.84
C ALA A 224 -6.57 -19.92 -9.91
N GLU A 225 -7.44 -19.76 -10.89
CA GLU A 225 -7.39 -18.71 -11.88
C GLU A 225 -8.52 -17.72 -11.59
N VAL A 226 -8.19 -16.42 -11.59
CA VAL A 226 -9.12 -15.32 -11.38
C VAL A 226 -9.08 -14.42 -12.61
N ALA A 227 -10.20 -14.30 -13.30
CA ALA A 227 -10.34 -13.42 -14.47
C ALA A 227 -11.36 -12.33 -14.18
N TRP A 228 -11.05 -11.08 -14.52
CA TRP A 228 -12.04 -10.01 -14.47
C TRP A 228 -13.18 -10.29 -15.45
N VAL A 229 -14.43 -10.20 -14.99
CA VAL A 229 -15.62 -10.28 -15.85
C VAL A 229 -15.93 -8.93 -16.51
N ASP A 230 -15.63 -8.78 -17.80
CA ASP A 230 -16.05 -7.61 -18.57
C ASP A 230 -17.58 -7.57 -18.70
N GLN A 231 -18.23 -6.66 -17.98
CA GLN A 231 -19.66 -6.43 -18.10
C GLN A 231 -19.97 -5.57 -19.34
N ALA A 232 -19.97 -6.22 -20.50
CA ALA A 232 -20.59 -5.77 -21.75
C ALA A 232 -20.16 -4.41 -22.35
N ASN A 233 -19.29 -4.51 -23.36
CA ASN A 233 -19.09 -3.61 -24.50
C ASN A 233 -18.49 -2.21 -24.23
N LYS A 234 -17.16 -2.18 -24.36
CA LYS A 234 -16.32 -1.08 -24.87
C LYS A 234 -16.07 0.13 -23.97
N ALA A 235 -16.62 0.21 -22.77
CA ALA A 235 -16.31 1.30 -21.83
C ALA A 235 -16.04 0.75 -20.43
N SER A 236 -14.81 0.33 -20.17
CA SER A 236 -14.38 -0.05 -18.82
C SER A 236 -14.12 1.23 -18.03
N ARG A 237 -14.84 1.43 -16.93
CA ARG A 237 -14.49 2.46 -15.94
C ARG A 237 -13.35 1.91 -15.08
N LEU A 238 -12.13 2.36 -15.37
CA LEU A 238 -10.93 2.10 -14.59
C LEU A 238 -10.76 3.18 -13.50
N ASP A 239 -11.85 3.47 -12.77
CA ASP A 239 -11.93 4.59 -11.81
C ASP A 239 -11.58 4.19 -10.36
N GLN A 240 -11.21 2.94 -10.12
CA GLN A 240 -10.78 2.42 -8.83
C GLN A 240 -9.71 1.33 -9.01
N ASP A 241 -8.95 1.04 -7.97
CA ASP A 241 -7.87 0.05 -8.03
C ASP A 241 -8.40 -1.40 -8.01
N PHE A 242 -7.64 -2.33 -8.58
CA PHE A 242 -7.96 -3.76 -8.50
C PHE A 242 -7.38 -4.33 -7.21
N ILE A 243 -8.24 -4.94 -6.39
CA ILE A 243 -7.84 -5.57 -5.13
C ILE A 243 -8.34 -7.01 -5.14
N LEU A 244 -7.45 -7.97 -4.89
CA LEU A 244 -7.78 -9.37 -4.78
C LEU A 244 -7.34 -9.90 -3.41
N TYR A 245 -8.28 -10.49 -2.69
CA TYR A 245 -8.01 -11.19 -1.45
C TYR A 245 -8.12 -12.69 -1.66
N TYR A 246 -7.13 -13.44 -1.17
CA TYR A 246 -7.24 -14.88 -1.03
C TYR A 246 -6.75 -15.34 0.34
N SER A 247 -7.18 -16.51 0.81
CA SER A 247 -6.75 -17.04 2.10
C SER A 247 -6.13 -18.43 2.02
N LEU A 248 -5.08 -18.62 2.83
CA LEU A 248 -4.26 -19.82 2.94
C LEU A 248 -4.54 -20.51 4.28
N SER A 249 -4.81 -21.81 4.25
CA SER A 249 -5.06 -22.63 5.45
C SER A 249 -3.75 -23.27 5.94
N ARG A 250 -3.36 -23.09 7.21
CA ARG A 250 -2.24 -23.82 7.83
C ARG A 250 -2.72 -24.80 8.91
N GLU A 251 -2.01 -25.92 9.08
CA GLU A 251 -2.23 -26.88 10.17
C GLU A 251 -1.19 -26.73 11.29
N ASP A 252 0.11 -26.52 10.97
CA ASP A 252 1.21 -26.37 11.95
C ASP A 252 2.23 -25.27 11.54
N MET A 253 3.21 -24.97 12.41
CA MET A 253 4.38 -24.12 12.12
C MET A 253 5.11 -24.56 10.86
N ASP A 254 5.56 -23.61 10.05
CA ASP A 254 6.26 -23.94 8.81
C ASP A 254 7.23 -22.83 8.40
N VAL A 255 8.47 -23.23 8.12
CA VAL A 255 9.53 -22.43 7.52
C VAL A 255 9.63 -22.82 6.06
N SER A 256 9.32 -21.88 5.18
CA SER A 256 9.49 -22.06 3.74
C SER A 256 10.73 -21.30 3.30
N LEU A 257 11.68 -22.00 2.67
CA LEU A 257 12.87 -21.39 2.08
C LEU A 257 12.87 -21.59 0.57
N LEU A 258 12.95 -20.48 -0.15
CA LEU A 258 13.25 -20.45 -1.58
C LEU A 258 14.70 -20.00 -1.75
N ALA A 259 15.39 -20.60 -2.71
CA ALA A 259 16.77 -20.26 -3.00
C ALA A 259 17.00 -20.10 -4.49
N HIS A 260 18.01 -19.32 -4.85
CA HIS A 260 18.52 -19.19 -6.19
C HIS A 260 20.04 -19.27 -6.20
N ARG A 261 20.59 -20.08 -7.09
CA ARG A 261 22.02 -20.23 -7.32
C ARG A 261 22.28 -20.71 -8.75
N ARG A 262 22.70 -19.76 -9.60
CA ARG A 262 22.91 -19.97 -11.05
C ARG A 262 24.08 -20.89 -11.40
N HIS A 263 25.13 -20.89 -10.58
CA HIS A 263 26.37 -21.65 -10.77
C HIS A 263 26.67 -22.55 -9.57
N GLY A 264 27.25 -23.73 -9.81
CA GLY A 264 27.54 -24.71 -8.76
C GLY A 264 28.49 -24.18 -7.67
N SER A 265 28.41 -24.77 -6.47
CA SER A 265 29.17 -24.40 -5.24
C SER A 265 30.71 -24.29 -5.38
N SER A 266 31.28 -24.73 -6.51
CA SER A 266 32.71 -24.61 -6.84
C SER A 266 33.13 -23.26 -7.45
N ASP A 267 32.17 -22.45 -7.93
CA ASP A 267 32.44 -21.08 -8.39
C ASP A 267 32.28 -20.09 -7.23
N LYS A 268 33.02 -18.97 -7.26
CA LYS A 268 32.94 -17.85 -6.29
C LYS A 268 31.58 -17.11 -6.30
N ASN A 269 30.54 -17.69 -6.90
CA ASN A 269 29.24 -17.07 -7.04
C ASN A 269 28.36 -17.43 -5.84
N ASP A 270 27.84 -16.38 -5.23
CA ASP A 270 26.97 -16.48 -4.06
C ASP A 270 25.59 -17.01 -4.47
N GLY A 271 24.95 -17.76 -3.57
CA GLY A 271 23.53 -18.06 -3.66
C GLY A 271 22.71 -17.00 -2.92
N PHE A 272 21.43 -16.89 -3.28
CA PHE A 272 20.46 -16.00 -2.66
C PHE A 272 19.32 -16.83 -2.08
N PHE A 273 18.76 -16.39 -0.94
CA PHE A 273 17.64 -17.07 -0.31
C PHE A 273 16.54 -16.08 0.08
N LEU A 274 15.31 -16.58 0.12
CA LEU A 274 14.13 -15.95 0.67
C LEU A 274 13.48 -16.93 1.65
N ALA A 275 13.43 -16.56 2.92
CA ALA A 275 12.85 -17.36 3.98
C ALA A 275 11.57 -16.72 4.51
N PHE A 276 10.52 -17.53 4.65
CA PHE A 276 9.26 -17.19 5.29
C PHE A 276 9.18 -17.94 6.62
N LEU A 277 9.03 -17.20 7.71
CA LEU A 277 8.95 -17.76 9.06
C LEU A 277 7.63 -17.32 9.70
N THR A 278 6.83 -18.28 10.12
CA THR A 278 5.55 -18.02 10.80
C THR A 278 5.60 -18.71 12.16
N PRO A 279 5.49 -17.97 13.29
CA PRO A 279 5.53 -18.55 14.63
C PRO A 279 4.27 -19.37 14.92
N ASP A 280 4.32 -20.17 15.99
CA ASP A 280 3.21 -21.00 16.45
C ASP A 280 2.04 -20.14 17.00
N PRO A 281 0.79 -20.33 16.52
CA PRO A 281 -0.38 -19.71 17.13
C PRO A 281 -0.71 -20.23 18.55
N GLU A 282 -0.13 -21.34 19.01
CA GLU A 282 -0.36 -21.91 20.36
C GLU A 282 0.47 -21.24 21.47
N ILE A 283 1.29 -20.23 21.16
CA ILE A 283 1.93 -19.40 22.19
C ILE A 283 0.84 -18.62 22.93
N ASP A 284 0.58 -19.05 24.15
CA ASP A 284 -0.58 -18.70 24.98
C ASP A 284 -0.69 -17.17 25.22
N GLN A 285 -1.62 -16.52 24.52
CA GLN A 285 -1.90 -15.08 24.63
C GLN A 285 -2.29 -14.67 26.07
N GLU A 286 -2.74 -15.62 26.90
CA GLU A 286 -3.11 -15.37 28.30
C GLU A 286 -1.91 -14.98 29.20
N ARG A 287 -0.67 -15.14 28.72
CA ARG A 287 0.56 -14.76 29.45
C ARG A 287 1.22 -13.47 28.97
N SER A 288 0.54 -12.59 28.22
CA SER A 288 1.09 -11.28 27.86
C SER A 288 1.59 -10.54 29.11
N LEU A 289 2.86 -10.13 29.12
CA LEU A 289 3.45 -9.39 30.24
C LEU A 289 2.70 -8.08 30.45
N PRO A 290 2.47 -7.62 31.69
CA PRO A 290 2.01 -6.26 31.94
C PRO A 290 2.96 -5.24 31.33
N LYS A 291 2.41 -4.22 30.69
CA LYS A 291 3.19 -3.20 29.96
C LYS A 291 2.98 -1.81 30.52
N ASP A 292 3.90 -0.93 30.18
CA ASP A 292 3.77 0.49 30.43
C ASP A 292 3.57 1.23 29.11
N PHE A 293 2.55 2.08 29.06
CA PHE A 293 2.23 2.90 27.89
C PHE A 293 2.29 4.40 28.23
N VAL A 294 3.11 5.15 27.50
CA VAL A 294 3.10 6.62 27.60
C VAL A 294 2.60 7.19 26.28
N PHE A 295 1.41 7.78 26.32
CA PHE A 295 0.83 8.45 25.15
C PHE A 295 1.22 9.92 25.18
N VAL A 296 1.90 10.40 24.15
CA VAL A 296 2.36 11.77 24.03
C VAL A 296 1.67 12.40 22.82
N LEU A 297 0.78 13.35 23.07
CA LEU A 297 -0.05 13.97 22.04
C LEU A 297 0.29 15.44 21.87
N ASP A 298 0.69 15.82 20.67
CA ASP A 298 0.84 17.20 20.26
C ASP A 298 -0.53 17.88 20.24
N THR A 299 -0.59 19.04 20.88
CA THR A 299 -1.78 19.89 20.95
C THR A 299 -1.51 21.28 20.40
N SER A 300 -0.44 21.45 19.62
CA SER A 300 -0.06 22.71 18.99
C SER A 300 -1.15 23.29 18.10
N GLY A 301 -1.05 24.59 17.78
CA GLY A 301 -2.04 25.28 16.96
C GLY A 301 -2.27 24.68 15.57
N SER A 302 -1.29 23.98 15.01
CA SER A 302 -1.39 23.27 13.72
C SER A 302 -2.36 22.10 13.77
N MET A 303 -2.53 21.46 14.94
CA MET A 303 -3.43 20.31 15.14
C MET A 303 -4.91 20.67 15.06
N LYS A 304 -5.26 21.95 14.92
CA LYS A 304 -6.66 22.41 14.94
C LYS A 304 -7.51 21.75 13.84
N GLY A 305 -8.75 21.43 14.20
CA GLY A 305 -9.74 20.86 13.28
C GLY A 305 -9.71 19.34 13.34
N GLU A 306 -9.78 18.69 12.18
CA GLU A 306 -9.90 17.23 12.08
C GLU A 306 -8.68 16.50 12.70
N LYS A 307 -7.47 17.06 12.60
CA LYS A 307 -6.23 16.42 13.10
C LYS A 307 -6.29 16.10 14.61
N ILE A 308 -6.67 17.06 15.45
CA ILE A 308 -6.79 16.83 16.90
C ILE A 308 -7.97 15.93 17.25
N GLU A 309 -9.07 15.99 16.51
CA GLU A 309 -10.24 15.12 16.72
C GLU A 309 -9.88 13.66 16.45
N GLN A 310 -9.23 13.42 15.31
CA GLN A 310 -8.72 12.12 14.90
C GLN A 310 -7.64 11.58 15.86
N ALA A 311 -6.67 12.41 16.27
CA ALA A 311 -5.63 11.98 17.22
C ALA A 311 -6.20 11.66 18.62
N CYS A 312 -7.20 12.41 19.07
CA CYS A 312 -7.95 12.06 20.28
C CYS A 312 -8.73 10.75 20.12
N GLY A 313 -9.33 10.49 18.95
CA GLY A 313 -10.02 9.24 18.62
C GLY A 313 -9.09 8.02 18.73
N ALA A 314 -7.93 8.11 18.08
CA ALA A 314 -6.86 7.10 18.16
C ALA A 314 -6.41 6.82 19.61
N LEU A 315 -6.21 7.89 20.40
CA LEU A 315 -5.82 7.76 21.80
C LEU A 315 -6.93 7.12 22.65
N LEU A 316 -8.19 7.47 22.43
CA LEU A 316 -9.33 6.85 23.12
C LEU A 316 -9.42 5.35 22.81
N TYR A 317 -9.19 4.94 21.56
CA TYR A 317 -9.11 3.54 21.18
C TYR A 317 -7.99 2.81 21.93
N CYS A 318 -6.80 3.42 22.02
CA CYS A 318 -5.68 2.81 22.74
C CYS A 318 -6.00 2.64 24.23
N LEU A 319 -6.59 3.66 24.87
CA LEU A 319 -7.03 3.59 26.27
C LEU A 319 -8.10 2.50 26.50
N GLU A 320 -8.96 2.26 25.50
CA GLU A 320 -9.98 1.19 25.54
C GLU A 320 -9.39 -0.21 25.41
N SER A 321 -8.22 -0.30 24.79
CA SER A 321 -7.58 -1.56 24.45
C SER A 321 -6.49 -1.98 25.44
N LEU A 322 -6.20 -1.15 26.46
CA LEU A 322 -5.24 -1.44 27.53
C LEU A 322 -5.63 -2.70 28.33
N GLY A 323 -4.61 -3.52 28.61
CA GLY A 323 -4.74 -4.67 29.48
C GLY A 323 -4.94 -4.25 30.93
N ARG A 324 -5.72 -5.03 31.69
CA ARG A 324 -6.06 -4.72 33.10
C ARG A 324 -4.87 -4.65 34.06
N ARG A 325 -3.71 -5.20 33.66
CA ARG A 325 -2.46 -5.19 34.46
C ARG A 325 -1.49 -4.10 34.01
N ASP A 326 -1.78 -3.43 32.90
CA ASP A 326 -0.91 -2.41 32.32
C ASP A 326 -0.90 -1.16 33.20
N ARG A 327 0.17 -0.38 33.07
CA ARG A 327 0.20 1.00 33.51
C ARG A 327 0.22 1.90 32.30
N PHE A 328 -0.29 3.10 32.47
CA PHE A 328 -0.28 4.09 31.41
C PHE A 328 -0.16 5.50 31.98
N ASN A 329 0.20 6.43 31.10
CA ASN A 329 -0.03 7.84 31.32
C ASN A 329 -0.30 8.54 29.97
N THR A 330 -0.95 9.69 30.04
CA THR A 330 -1.20 10.55 28.88
C THR A 330 -0.61 11.92 29.14
N ILE A 331 0.20 12.37 28.20
CA ILE A 331 0.87 13.66 28.21
C ILE A 331 0.41 14.42 26.96
N THR A 332 0.14 15.70 27.13
CA THR A 332 -0.11 16.62 26.01
C THR A 332 0.94 17.71 26.01
N PHE A 333 1.32 18.20 24.84
CA PHE A 333 2.28 19.29 24.76
C PHE A 333 1.89 20.36 23.74
N GLU A 334 2.26 21.59 24.08
CA GLU A 334 2.30 22.73 23.15
C GLU A 334 3.63 23.47 23.38
N ALA A 335 3.63 24.63 24.04
CA ALA A 335 4.83 25.24 24.61
C ALA A 335 5.20 24.66 25.99
N ASP A 336 4.20 24.20 26.74
CA ASP A 336 4.34 23.54 28.03
C ASP A 336 3.87 22.08 27.92
N VAL A 337 4.24 21.26 28.91
CA VAL A 337 3.85 19.85 29.01
C VAL A 337 2.79 19.70 30.09
N ASP A 338 1.61 19.21 29.70
CA ASP A 338 0.49 18.91 30.58
C ASP A 338 0.34 17.40 30.75
N TYR A 339 -0.04 16.99 31.96
CA TYR A 339 -0.15 15.57 32.33
C TYR A 339 -1.56 15.22 32.78
N PHE A 340 -2.03 14.04 32.38
CA PHE A 340 -3.16 13.41 33.05
C PHE A 340 -2.81 13.10 34.51
N TYR A 341 -1.64 12.48 34.73
CA TYR A 341 -1.09 12.21 36.05
C TYR A 341 0.44 12.44 36.08
N PRO A 342 1.07 12.80 37.22
CA PRO A 342 2.52 13.03 37.27
C PRO A 342 3.41 11.81 36.97
N GLY A 343 2.84 10.62 36.87
CA GLY A 343 3.56 9.38 36.59
C GLY A 343 2.61 8.27 36.14
N LEU A 344 3.15 7.09 35.89
CA LEU A 344 2.39 5.93 35.43
C LEU A 344 1.32 5.51 36.45
N VAL A 345 0.09 5.29 35.97
CA VAL A 345 -1.04 4.79 36.77
C VAL A 345 -1.57 3.48 36.22
N HIS A 346 -2.18 2.64 37.07
CA HIS A 346 -2.78 1.39 36.63
C HIS A 346 -3.99 1.63 35.71
N ALA A 347 -4.15 0.79 34.68
CA ALA A 347 -5.30 0.75 33.79
C ALA A 347 -6.56 0.14 34.46
N ASP A 348 -6.96 0.70 35.60
CA ASP A 348 -8.22 0.37 36.27
C ASP A 348 -9.40 1.19 35.73
N ASN A 349 -10.62 0.73 35.99
CA ASN A 349 -11.84 1.37 35.47
C ASN A 349 -11.95 2.86 35.85
N ARG A 350 -11.42 3.27 37.02
CA ARG A 350 -11.50 4.64 37.49
C ARG A 350 -10.50 5.51 36.72
N ASN A 351 -9.23 5.11 36.69
CA ASN A 351 -8.18 5.86 35.99
C ASN A 351 -8.46 5.94 34.49
N LEU A 352 -8.98 4.86 33.88
CA LEU A 352 -9.38 4.86 32.47
C LEU A 352 -10.54 5.82 32.21
N MET A 353 -11.52 5.90 33.11
CA MET A 353 -12.63 6.85 32.95
C MET A 353 -12.14 8.30 33.06
N GLU A 354 -11.32 8.60 34.08
CA GLU A 354 -10.73 9.92 34.28
C GLU A 354 -9.81 10.32 33.10
N ALA A 355 -9.01 9.38 32.57
CA ALA A 355 -8.14 9.62 31.42
C ALA A 355 -8.93 9.90 30.14
N LYS A 356 -10.03 9.16 29.89
CA LYS A 356 -10.90 9.43 28.73
C LYS A 356 -11.54 10.81 28.80
N ASP A 357 -11.91 11.27 30.00
CA ASP A 357 -12.46 12.60 30.20
C ASP A 357 -11.40 13.68 30.02
N PHE A 358 -10.16 13.44 30.47
CA PHE A 358 -9.00 14.28 30.16
C PHE A 358 -8.81 14.40 28.64
N VAL A 359 -8.76 13.28 27.91
CA VAL A 359 -8.58 13.28 26.44
C VAL A 359 -9.69 14.03 25.71
N ARG A 360 -10.95 13.85 26.10
CA ARG A 360 -12.09 14.59 25.51
C ARG A 360 -12.03 16.10 25.76
N SER A 361 -11.29 16.54 26.77
CA SER A 361 -11.11 17.96 27.10
C SER A 361 -9.99 18.64 26.31
N ILE A 362 -9.14 17.87 25.62
CA ILE A 362 -7.97 18.37 24.88
C ILE A 362 -8.41 19.31 23.75
N ARG A 363 -7.71 20.44 23.58
CA ARG A 363 -7.94 21.42 22.52
C ARG A 363 -6.61 21.93 21.99
N ALA A 364 -6.53 22.11 20.67
CA ALA A 364 -5.33 22.61 20.00
C ALA A 364 -5.04 24.09 20.33
N ARG A 365 -3.83 24.41 20.81
CA ARG A 365 -3.33 25.73 21.26
C ARG A 365 -1.81 25.86 21.07
N GLY A 366 -1.31 27.10 20.95
CA GLY A 366 0.11 27.46 21.10
C GLY A 366 1.11 26.88 20.09
N GLY A 367 2.37 26.75 20.56
CA GLY A 367 3.55 26.29 19.81
C GLY A 367 3.85 24.80 20.04
N THR A 368 5.08 24.36 19.74
CA THR A 368 5.44 22.93 19.74
C THR A 368 6.83 22.71 20.34
N ASP A 369 6.91 22.21 21.57
CA ASP A 369 8.15 21.82 22.28
C ASP A 369 8.28 20.29 22.37
N ILE A 370 8.80 19.70 21.29
CA ILE A 370 9.02 18.25 21.17
C ILE A 370 10.04 17.76 22.21
N ASN A 371 11.10 18.55 22.47
CA ASN A 371 12.19 18.12 23.34
C ASN A 371 11.74 17.93 24.78
N SER A 372 10.98 18.89 25.30
CA SER A 372 10.45 18.83 26.67
C SER A 372 9.45 17.68 26.79
N ALA A 373 8.52 17.54 25.85
CA ALA A 373 7.53 16.46 25.85
C ALA A 373 8.17 15.05 25.85
N LEU A 374 9.15 14.82 24.97
CA LEU A 374 9.88 13.54 24.92
C LEU A 374 10.73 13.31 26.17
N SER A 375 11.36 14.35 26.70
CA SER A 375 12.18 14.25 27.90
C SER A 375 11.34 13.79 29.09
N GLU A 376 10.18 14.42 29.29
CA GLU A 376 9.26 14.10 30.39
C GLU A 376 8.64 12.71 30.21
N ALA A 377 8.28 12.34 28.98
CA ALA A 377 7.79 11.00 28.66
C ALA A 377 8.82 9.90 28.97
N LEU A 378 10.10 10.14 28.68
CA LEU A 378 11.18 9.19 28.96
C LEU A 378 11.54 9.15 30.45
N ASP A 379 11.57 10.30 31.12
CA ASP A 379 11.96 10.41 32.53
C ASP A 379 10.94 9.76 33.48
N MET A 380 9.67 9.60 33.08
CA MET A 380 8.64 8.90 33.87
C MET A 380 8.65 7.37 33.73
N THR A 381 9.49 6.81 32.86
CA THR A 381 9.58 5.36 32.66
C THR A 381 10.41 4.69 33.76
N GLU A 382 9.97 3.53 34.25
CA GLU A 382 10.60 2.87 35.41
C GLU A 382 11.56 1.73 35.03
N GLY A 383 11.42 1.16 33.82
CA GLY A 383 12.32 0.13 33.28
C GLY A 383 12.16 -1.28 33.89
N ASP A 384 11.13 -1.50 34.71
CA ASP A 384 10.78 -2.82 35.26
C ASP A 384 9.84 -3.62 34.35
N ARG A 385 9.32 -3.00 33.29
CA ARG A 385 8.38 -3.60 32.32
C ARG A 385 8.68 -3.14 30.89
N PRO A 386 8.28 -3.92 29.88
CA PRO A 386 8.27 -3.45 28.50
C PRO A 386 7.47 -2.15 28.39
N THR A 387 8.16 -1.08 27.98
CA THR A 387 7.61 0.27 27.95
C THR A 387 7.49 0.76 26.50
N GLN A 388 6.29 1.20 26.12
CA GLN A 388 5.98 1.73 24.79
C GLN A 388 5.61 3.21 24.90
N ILE A 389 6.29 4.08 24.16
CA ILE A 389 5.95 5.49 24.03
C ILE A 389 5.33 5.70 22.65
N ILE A 390 4.12 6.23 22.62
CA ILE A 390 3.40 6.53 21.37
C ILE A 390 3.32 8.05 21.25
N PHE A 391 4.07 8.59 20.30
CA PHE A 391 4.28 10.02 20.10
C PHE A 391 3.57 10.51 18.84
N LEU A 392 2.53 11.33 18.98
CA LEU A 392 1.74 11.87 17.87
C LEU A 392 2.03 13.36 17.70
N THR A 393 2.44 13.80 16.50
CA THR A 393 2.70 15.22 16.21
C THR A 393 2.38 15.55 14.75
N ASP A 394 1.96 16.80 14.50
CA ASP A 394 1.79 17.34 13.14
C ASP A 394 2.77 18.48 12.82
N GLY A 395 3.73 18.73 13.71
CA GLY A 395 4.46 19.99 13.74
C GLY A 395 5.99 19.86 13.76
N LEU A 396 6.63 21.00 13.53
CA LEU A 396 8.06 21.21 13.73
C LEU A 396 8.33 21.62 15.19
N PRO A 397 9.51 21.31 15.76
CA PRO A 397 9.90 21.92 17.02
C PRO A 397 10.02 23.44 16.82
N THR A 398 9.16 24.21 17.48
CA THR A 398 9.07 25.67 17.37
C THR A 398 9.30 26.39 18.69
N VAL A 399 9.26 25.67 19.81
CA VAL A 399 9.48 26.17 21.17
C VAL A 399 10.48 25.25 21.86
N GLY A 400 11.27 25.80 22.78
CA GLY A 400 12.31 25.04 23.46
C GLY A 400 13.51 24.75 22.56
N GLU A 401 14.05 23.54 22.65
CA GLU A 401 15.14 23.09 21.79
C GLU A 401 14.62 22.74 20.40
N GLN A 402 15.22 23.34 19.37
CA GLN A 402 14.83 23.18 17.97
C GLN A 402 15.89 22.44 17.16
N ASN A 403 17.10 22.30 17.68
CA ASN A 403 18.17 21.57 17.03
C ASN A 403 17.88 20.06 17.09
N ILE A 404 17.70 19.46 15.91
CA ILE A 404 17.40 18.03 15.75
C ILE A 404 18.45 17.15 16.45
N GLY A 405 19.74 17.45 16.27
CA GLY A 405 20.83 16.67 16.87
C GLY A 405 20.82 16.70 18.40
N ASP A 406 20.48 17.85 18.98
CA ASP A 406 20.37 18.00 20.43
C ASP A 406 19.14 17.28 21.00
N ILE A 407 17.99 17.32 20.30
CA ILE A 407 16.78 16.57 20.64
C ILE A 407 17.07 15.06 20.65
N LEU A 408 17.67 14.54 19.57
CA LEU A 408 18.04 13.12 19.44
C LEU A 408 19.00 12.69 20.55
N SER A 409 20.03 13.51 20.80
CA SER A 409 21.01 13.25 21.85
C SER A 409 20.38 13.29 23.25
N ALA A 410 19.41 14.17 23.47
CA ALA A 410 18.66 14.26 24.73
C ALA A 410 17.79 13.01 24.95
N ALA A 411 17.00 12.61 23.94
CA ALA A 411 16.17 11.42 23.99
C ALA A 411 17.01 10.17 24.28
N ARG A 412 18.11 9.97 23.53
CA ARG A 412 19.02 8.82 23.73
C ARG A 412 19.61 8.76 25.14
N ARG A 413 20.00 9.90 25.72
CA ARG A 413 20.56 9.94 27.10
C ARG A 413 19.51 9.68 28.18
N ARG A 414 18.25 10.05 27.93
CA ARG A 414 17.14 9.89 28.88
C ARG A 414 16.47 8.54 28.80
N ASN A 415 16.54 7.84 27.67
CA ASN A 415 15.99 6.50 27.51
C ASN A 415 16.79 5.44 28.28
N ARG A 416 16.71 5.47 29.61
CA ARG A 416 17.41 4.55 30.51
C ARG A 416 16.68 3.22 30.69
N SER A 417 15.39 3.22 30.39
CA SER A 417 14.47 2.08 30.56
C SER A 417 14.33 1.22 29.30
N SER A 418 15.12 1.51 28.25
CA SER A 418 14.99 0.88 26.93
C SER A 418 13.54 0.94 26.40
N ALA A 419 12.86 2.07 26.65
CA ALA A 419 11.52 2.31 26.17
C ALA A 419 11.53 2.40 24.64
N ARG A 420 10.53 1.78 24.01
CA ARG A 420 10.38 1.79 22.55
C ARG A 420 9.57 3.01 22.13
N LEU A 421 10.08 3.79 21.19
CA LEU A 421 9.45 5.04 20.74
C LEU A 421 8.81 4.89 19.36
N PHE A 422 7.49 4.95 19.31
CA PHE A 422 6.73 4.95 18.06
C PHE A 422 6.24 6.35 17.75
N THR A 423 6.56 6.85 16.56
CA THR A 423 6.23 8.22 16.16
C THR A 423 5.19 8.23 15.04
N PHE A 424 4.14 9.03 15.20
CA PHE A 424 3.12 9.27 14.19
C PHE A 424 3.17 10.72 13.73
N GLY A 425 3.59 10.91 12.48
CA GLY A 425 3.53 12.22 11.82
C GLY A 425 2.17 12.43 11.17
N VAL A 426 1.46 13.50 11.54
CA VAL A 426 0.12 13.79 11.01
C VAL A 426 0.20 14.92 9.99
N GLY A 427 -0.25 14.67 8.76
CA GLY A 427 -0.19 15.63 7.67
C GLY A 427 1.22 15.82 7.11
N TYR A 428 1.46 16.96 6.45
CA TYR A 428 2.71 17.24 5.74
C TYR A 428 3.64 18.22 6.48
N ASP A 429 3.20 18.77 7.61
CA ASP A 429 3.91 19.83 8.34
C ASP A 429 4.85 19.28 9.45
N VAL A 430 5.29 18.03 9.28
CA VAL A 430 6.15 17.29 10.23
C VAL A 430 7.60 17.24 9.78
N ASN A 431 8.52 17.10 10.74
CA ASN A 431 9.93 16.80 10.46
C ASN A 431 10.14 15.28 10.36
N THR A 432 10.10 14.74 9.15
CA THR A 432 10.19 13.28 8.96
C THR A 432 11.55 12.72 9.36
N HIS A 433 12.61 13.48 9.11
CA HIS A 433 13.97 13.11 9.48
C HIS A 433 14.14 12.99 11.01
N LEU A 434 13.61 13.95 11.77
CA LEU A 434 13.62 13.90 13.24
C LEU A 434 12.81 12.70 13.77
N LEU A 435 11.60 12.48 13.27
CA LEU A 435 10.72 11.42 13.76
C LEU A 435 11.27 10.03 13.42
N ASP A 436 11.79 9.83 12.21
CA ASP A 436 12.41 8.56 11.81
C ASP A 436 13.64 8.24 12.65
N LEU A 437 14.54 9.22 12.85
CA LEU A 437 15.71 9.04 13.71
C LEU A 437 15.35 8.80 15.18
N LEU A 438 14.31 9.47 15.70
CA LEU A 438 13.81 9.23 17.06
C LEU A 438 13.32 7.79 17.21
N ALA A 439 12.52 7.29 16.27
CA ALA A 439 12.02 5.92 16.29
C ALA A 439 13.17 4.90 16.17
N GLU A 440 14.09 5.10 15.22
CA GLU A 440 15.23 4.21 14.98
C GLU A 440 16.18 4.12 16.19
N GLN A 441 16.57 5.26 16.76
CA GLN A 441 17.51 5.30 17.89
C GLN A 441 16.91 4.76 19.20
N ASN A 442 15.59 4.54 19.24
CA ASN A 442 14.87 4.07 20.42
C ASN A 442 14.04 2.81 20.10
N HIS A 443 14.51 1.95 19.18
CA HIS A 443 13.95 0.62 18.91
C HIS A 443 12.45 0.59 18.61
N GLY A 444 11.92 1.64 17.99
CA GLY A 444 10.52 1.73 17.59
C GLY A 444 10.36 1.88 16.08
N ALA A 445 9.21 2.43 15.67
CA ALA A 445 8.89 2.64 14.27
C ALA A 445 8.12 3.95 14.06
N SER A 446 8.34 4.57 12.91
CA SER A 446 7.57 5.72 12.46
C SER A 446 6.49 5.33 11.45
N ASP A 447 5.37 6.04 11.50
CA ASP A 447 4.32 6.00 10.47
C ASP A 447 3.76 7.41 10.26
N TYR A 448 3.20 7.65 9.08
CA TYR A 448 2.72 8.97 8.67
C TYR A 448 1.30 8.88 8.14
N VAL A 449 0.46 9.83 8.55
CA VAL A 449 -0.95 9.93 8.17
C VAL A 449 -1.09 11.05 7.17
N ARG A 450 -1.49 10.74 5.93
CA ARG A 450 -1.74 11.77 4.91
C ARG A 450 -3.03 12.54 5.23
N PRO A 451 -3.20 13.78 4.74
CA PRO A 451 -4.50 14.46 4.80
C PRO A 451 -5.59 13.62 4.14
N GLY A 452 -6.65 13.32 4.89
CA GLY A 452 -7.76 12.47 4.45
C GLY A 452 -7.59 10.97 4.75
N GLU A 453 -6.41 10.53 5.21
CA GLU A 453 -6.26 9.21 5.83
C GLU A 453 -6.72 9.24 7.28
N ASP A 454 -7.16 8.09 7.79
CA ASP A 454 -7.65 7.95 9.16
C ASP A 454 -6.50 7.52 10.10
N ILE A 455 -6.08 8.42 10.99
CA ILE A 455 -5.06 8.12 12.02
C ILE A 455 -5.51 7.02 12.97
N GLU A 456 -6.81 6.90 13.26
CA GLU A 456 -7.35 5.92 14.19
C GLU A 456 -7.02 4.53 13.67
N VAL A 457 -7.19 4.30 12.36
CA VAL A 457 -6.85 3.04 11.71
C VAL A 457 -5.35 2.71 11.84
N LYS A 458 -4.45 3.67 11.58
CA LYS A 458 -2.99 3.44 11.64
C LYS A 458 -2.51 3.19 13.07
N VAL A 459 -2.92 4.05 14.01
CA VAL A 459 -2.53 3.95 15.42
C VAL A 459 -3.11 2.68 16.06
N SER A 460 -4.37 2.35 15.79
CA SER A 460 -5.01 1.13 16.31
C SER A 460 -4.29 -0.13 15.86
N ARG A 461 -3.91 -0.21 14.57
CA ARG A 461 -3.12 -1.36 14.06
C ARG A 461 -1.76 -1.48 14.72
N LEU A 462 -1.04 -0.36 14.89
CA LEU A 462 0.22 -0.41 15.60
C LEU A 462 0.01 -0.83 17.06
N TYR A 463 -1.02 -0.29 17.71
CA TYR A 463 -1.36 -0.62 19.08
C TYR A 463 -1.67 -2.12 19.23
N GLU A 464 -2.49 -2.68 18.34
CA GLU A 464 -2.80 -4.12 18.31
C GLU A 464 -1.51 -4.95 18.22
N LYS A 465 -0.58 -4.54 17.35
CA LYS A 465 0.75 -5.15 17.23
C LYS A 465 1.48 -5.05 18.58
N ILE A 466 1.88 -3.86 19.02
CA ILE A 466 2.74 -3.69 20.21
C ILE A 466 2.11 -4.18 21.53
N SER A 467 0.77 -4.27 21.60
CA SER A 467 0.05 -4.73 22.79
C SER A 467 -0.03 -6.25 22.89
N HIS A 468 0.16 -6.99 21.80
CA HIS A 468 0.11 -8.46 21.78
C HIS A 468 1.25 -9.08 20.93
N PRO A 469 2.53 -8.84 21.23
CA PRO A 469 3.63 -9.60 20.66
C PRO A 469 3.56 -11.04 21.16
N VAL A 470 3.67 -11.97 20.22
CA VAL A 470 3.81 -13.40 20.47
C VAL A 470 5.25 -13.72 20.90
N LEU A 471 6.23 -13.03 20.30
CA LEU A 471 7.65 -13.17 20.64
C LEU A 471 8.35 -11.81 20.60
N THR A 472 9.11 -11.49 21.64
CA THR A 472 10.00 -10.32 21.72
C THR A 472 11.46 -10.74 21.69
N ASP A 473 12.37 -9.79 21.43
CA ASP A 473 13.82 -10.05 21.38
C ASP A 473 14.17 -11.19 20.43
N VAL A 474 13.56 -11.13 19.25
CA VAL A 474 13.62 -12.17 18.23
C VAL A 474 14.98 -12.15 17.57
N ASP A 475 15.62 -13.32 17.53
CA ASP A 475 16.90 -13.50 16.88
C ASP A 475 16.88 -14.76 16.00
N ILE A 476 17.65 -14.70 14.91
CA ILE A 476 17.67 -15.76 13.90
C ILE A 476 19.10 -16.12 13.54
N GLU A 477 19.43 -17.38 13.79
CA GLU A 477 20.73 -17.94 13.49
C GLU A 477 20.65 -18.94 12.35
N PHE A 478 21.58 -18.82 11.41
CA PHE A 478 21.72 -19.75 10.29
C PHE A 478 22.87 -20.72 10.57
N GLY A 479 22.65 -22.01 10.36
CA GLY A 479 23.66 -23.08 10.48
C GLY A 479 24.75 -23.04 9.39
N LEU A 480 24.86 -21.92 8.68
CA LEU A 480 25.85 -21.63 7.66
C LEU A 480 26.12 -20.11 7.63
N PRO A 481 27.30 -19.68 7.16
CA PRO A 481 27.61 -18.25 7.02
C PRO A 481 26.71 -17.58 5.96
N VAL A 482 25.80 -16.73 6.42
CA VAL A 482 25.00 -15.82 5.58
C VAL A 482 25.50 -14.39 5.71
N PHE A 483 25.24 -13.56 4.70
CA PHE A 483 25.61 -12.14 4.69
C PHE A 483 24.65 -11.33 3.82
N ASP A 484 24.72 -10.00 3.92
CA ASP A 484 23.76 -9.08 3.29
C ASP A 484 22.31 -9.49 3.55
N VAL A 485 21.98 -9.79 4.81
CA VAL A 485 20.65 -10.26 5.23
C VAL A 485 19.76 -9.06 5.56
N TYR A 486 18.56 -9.05 5.01
CA TYR A 486 17.58 -7.98 5.17
C TYR A 486 16.21 -8.51 5.64
N PRO A 487 15.55 -7.83 6.59
CA PRO A 487 16.06 -6.67 7.34
C PRO A 487 17.23 -7.07 8.29
N PRO A 488 18.16 -6.15 8.61
CA PRO A 488 19.32 -6.46 9.45
C PRO A 488 18.97 -6.67 10.93
N HIS A 489 17.83 -6.14 11.35
CA HIS A 489 17.25 -6.34 12.68
C HIS A 489 15.82 -6.82 12.53
N ILE A 490 15.46 -7.84 13.30
CA ILE A 490 14.13 -8.44 13.28
C ILE A 490 13.33 -7.82 14.42
N SER A 491 12.14 -7.30 14.08
CA SER A 491 11.22 -6.78 15.07
C SER A 491 10.54 -7.92 15.83
N ASP A 492 9.92 -7.59 16.96
CA ASP A 492 8.98 -8.48 17.63
C ASP A 492 7.96 -9.09 16.66
N ILE A 493 7.58 -10.34 16.94
CA ILE A 493 6.60 -11.07 16.15
C ILE A 493 5.23 -10.98 16.84
N PHE A 494 4.20 -10.71 16.05
CA PHE A 494 2.82 -10.59 16.50
C PHE A 494 1.99 -11.79 16.07
N ALA A 495 0.87 -12.03 16.76
CA ALA A 495 -0.03 -13.12 16.42
C ALA A 495 -0.52 -12.98 14.96
N GLY A 496 -0.42 -14.07 14.20
CA GLY A 496 -0.81 -14.08 12.78
C GLY A 496 0.14 -13.35 11.83
N SER A 497 1.28 -12.84 12.31
CA SER A 497 2.29 -12.21 11.45
C SER A 497 3.32 -13.21 10.91
N GLN A 498 3.89 -12.89 9.75
CA GLN A 498 4.93 -13.67 9.08
C GLN A 498 6.20 -12.81 8.94
N ILE A 499 7.35 -13.37 9.29
CA ILE A 499 8.66 -12.76 9.05
C ILE A 499 9.12 -13.20 7.66
N ILE A 500 9.66 -12.24 6.90
CA ILE A 500 10.23 -12.47 5.58
C ILE A 500 11.67 -11.98 5.61
N ILE A 501 12.60 -12.86 5.26
CA ILE A 501 14.04 -12.59 5.30
C ILE A 501 14.62 -12.92 3.95
N VAL A 502 15.44 -12.00 3.43
CA VAL A 502 16.20 -12.22 2.20
C VAL A 502 17.68 -12.07 2.49
N GLY A 503 18.54 -12.88 1.87
CA GLY A 503 19.97 -12.78 2.10
C GLY A 503 20.81 -13.61 1.14
N ARG A 504 22.12 -13.63 1.37
CA ARG A 504 23.10 -14.36 0.56
C ARG A 504 23.79 -15.45 1.35
N TYR A 505 24.16 -16.52 0.66
CA TYR A 505 24.87 -17.67 1.22
C TYR A 505 25.96 -18.18 0.28
N ARG A 506 26.97 -18.85 0.85
CA ARG A 506 28.05 -19.49 0.08
C ARG A 506 28.07 -21.00 0.20
N GLU A 507 27.83 -21.52 1.39
CA GLU A 507 27.79 -22.96 1.64
C GLU A 507 26.46 -23.57 1.20
N SER A 508 26.47 -24.82 0.76
CA SER A 508 25.27 -25.56 0.33
C SER A 508 25.06 -26.82 1.17
N GLY A 509 23.84 -27.34 1.16
CA GLY A 509 23.41 -28.57 1.84
C GLY A 509 22.24 -28.32 2.79
N TRP A 510 21.82 -29.38 3.47
CA TRP A 510 20.84 -29.32 4.56
C TRP A 510 21.46 -28.65 5.78
N LYS A 511 20.85 -27.57 6.25
CA LYS A 511 21.35 -26.71 7.32
C LYS A 511 20.19 -26.28 8.21
N SER A 512 20.51 -25.93 9.44
CA SER A 512 19.52 -25.44 10.39
C SER A 512 19.26 -23.94 10.23
N ILE A 513 18.02 -23.52 10.45
CA ILE A 513 17.65 -22.14 10.81
C ILE A 513 17.10 -22.21 12.24
N SER A 514 17.72 -21.50 13.18
CA SER A 514 17.21 -21.35 14.55
C SER A 514 16.49 -20.02 14.67
N LEU A 515 15.23 -20.05 15.08
CA LEU A 515 14.45 -18.89 15.50
C LEU A 515 14.40 -18.91 17.02
N SER A 516 14.85 -17.84 17.66
CA SER A 516 14.74 -17.68 19.11
C SER A 516 14.00 -16.40 19.45
N GLY A 517 13.35 -16.38 20.62
CA GLY A 517 12.64 -15.22 21.11
C GLY A 517 12.10 -15.45 22.52
N THR A 518 11.59 -14.40 23.13
CA THR A 518 11.01 -14.43 24.48
C THR A 518 9.49 -14.31 24.39
N ALA A 519 8.77 -15.27 24.95
CA ALA A 519 7.31 -15.21 25.09
C ALA A 519 6.97 -15.18 26.60
N GLY A 520 6.45 -14.05 27.07
CA GLY A 520 6.32 -13.85 28.51
C GLY A 520 7.69 -13.74 29.18
N ASP A 521 7.93 -14.57 30.21
CA ASP A 521 9.23 -14.68 30.89
C ASP A 521 10.08 -15.87 30.39
N GLU A 522 9.56 -16.64 29.42
CA GLU A 522 10.20 -17.86 28.93
C GLU A 522 10.89 -17.59 27.59
N LYS A 523 12.15 -18.05 27.47
CA LYS A 523 12.85 -18.09 26.18
C LYS A 523 12.46 -19.33 25.42
N HIS A 524 12.10 -19.15 24.17
CA HIS A 524 11.78 -20.21 23.23
C HIS A 524 12.81 -20.24 22.10
N GLU A 525 13.13 -21.44 21.63
CA GLU A 525 14.01 -21.68 20.50
C GLU A 525 13.40 -22.77 19.63
N TRP A 526 13.36 -22.53 18.32
CA TRP A 526 12.87 -23.46 17.32
C TRP A 526 13.94 -23.66 16.25
N ILE A 527 14.26 -24.93 15.96
CA ILE A 527 15.27 -25.30 14.98
C ILE A 527 14.58 -25.99 13.82
N TYR A 528 14.77 -25.45 12.62
CA TYR A 528 14.21 -25.97 11.38
C TYR A 528 15.32 -26.45 10.46
N GLU A 529 15.18 -27.64 9.87
CA GLU A 529 16.10 -28.10 8.83
C GLU A 529 15.59 -27.69 7.45
N VAL A 530 16.42 -26.96 6.70
CA VAL A 530 16.11 -26.49 5.35
C VAL A 530 17.28 -26.77 4.41
N GLU A 531 16.97 -26.95 3.13
CA GLU A 531 18.00 -27.15 2.11
C GLU A 531 18.46 -25.83 1.51
N PHE A 532 19.78 -25.58 1.55
CA PHE A 532 20.43 -24.53 0.76
C PHE A 532 21.08 -25.17 -0.48
N PRO A 533 20.42 -25.14 -1.65
CA PRO A 533 20.85 -25.93 -2.79
C PRO A 533 22.21 -25.50 -3.34
N ALA A 534 22.97 -26.46 -3.86
CA ALA A 534 24.22 -26.19 -4.57
C ALA A 534 24.00 -25.62 -5.98
N LEU A 535 22.78 -25.77 -6.52
CA LEU A 535 22.32 -25.27 -7.81
C LEU A 535 20.79 -25.18 -7.76
N GLU A 536 20.24 -24.00 -8.05
CA GLU A 536 18.79 -23.78 -8.17
C GLU A 536 18.56 -22.59 -9.12
N ARG A 537 17.87 -22.80 -10.23
CA ARG A 537 17.74 -21.79 -11.30
C ARG A 537 16.35 -21.19 -11.40
N ASP A 538 15.34 -21.84 -10.83
CA ASP A 538 13.95 -21.51 -11.13
C ASP A 538 13.49 -20.23 -10.40
N ASN A 539 14.14 -19.86 -9.30
CA ASN A 539 13.78 -18.67 -8.50
C ASN A 539 14.65 -17.43 -8.82
N ASP A 540 14.86 -17.13 -10.10
CA ASP A 540 15.73 -16.03 -10.57
C ASP A 540 15.28 -14.60 -10.22
N PHE A 541 14.07 -14.45 -9.68
CA PHE A 541 13.57 -13.20 -9.08
C PHE A 541 14.23 -12.88 -7.71
N ILE A 542 14.71 -13.89 -6.98
CA ILE A 542 15.24 -13.71 -5.60
C ILE A 542 16.45 -12.75 -5.55
N PRO A 543 17.46 -12.85 -6.44
CA PRO A 543 18.58 -11.91 -6.47
C PRO A 543 18.13 -10.45 -6.65
N ARG A 544 17.16 -10.19 -7.53
CA ARG A 544 16.61 -8.84 -7.75
C ARG A 544 15.87 -8.35 -6.50
N LEU A 545 15.06 -9.21 -5.89
CA LEU A 545 14.38 -8.92 -4.64
C LEU A 545 15.35 -8.56 -3.52
N TRP A 546 16.43 -9.35 -3.36
CA TRP A 546 17.50 -9.07 -2.42
C TRP A 546 18.12 -7.69 -2.68
N ALA A 547 18.48 -7.41 -3.94
CA ALA A 547 19.10 -6.15 -4.32
C ALA A 547 18.18 -4.95 -4.03
N SER A 548 16.87 -5.09 -4.25
CA SER A 548 15.90 -4.06 -3.89
C SER A 548 15.82 -3.81 -2.38
N ARG A 549 15.86 -4.84 -1.54
CA ARG A 549 15.91 -4.66 -0.07
C ARG A 549 17.19 -3.96 0.37
N LYS A 550 18.31 -4.35 -0.23
CA LYS A 550 19.60 -3.70 0.00
C LYS A 550 19.58 -2.23 -0.43
N ILE A 551 19.12 -1.93 -1.64
CA ILE A 551 18.95 -0.56 -2.14
C ILE A 551 18.03 0.23 -1.20
N GLY A 552 16.93 -0.35 -0.72
CA GLY A 552 16.02 0.32 0.22
C GLY A 552 16.69 0.65 1.54
N PHE A 553 17.48 -0.27 2.07
CA PHE A 553 18.31 -0.03 3.23
C PHE A 553 19.32 1.10 2.98
N LEU A 554 20.08 1.05 1.87
CA LEU A 554 21.08 2.07 1.54
C LEU A 554 20.46 3.46 1.30
N MET A 555 19.29 3.52 0.65
CA MET A 555 18.55 4.76 0.45
C MET A 555 18.06 5.35 1.78
N ASP A 556 17.67 4.51 2.73
CA ASP A 556 17.29 4.94 4.06
C ASP A 556 18.49 5.50 4.83
N GLU A 557 19.65 4.84 4.75
CA GLU A 557 20.92 5.33 5.32
C GLU A 557 21.31 6.68 4.74
N ILE A 558 21.23 6.85 3.41
CA ILE A 558 21.50 8.13 2.73
C ILE A 558 20.55 9.21 3.24
N ARG A 559 19.27 8.90 3.39
CA ARG A 559 18.23 9.85 3.83
C ARG A 559 18.38 10.26 5.31
N LEU A 560 18.81 9.34 6.16
CA LEU A 560 18.91 9.54 7.61
C LEU A 560 20.26 10.06 8.06
N HIS A 561 21.32 9.82 7.29
CA HIS A 561 22.70 10.18 7.65
C HIS A 561 23.40 11.09 6.62
N GLY A 562 22.72 11.42 5.52
CA GLY A 562 23.24 12.24 4.44
C GLY A 562 23.92 11.43 3.34
N GLU A 563 24.13 12.07 2.18
CA GLU A 563 24.79 11.42 1.04
C GLU A 563 26.25 11.07 1.33
N ASN A 564 26.59 9.81 1.08
CA ASN A 564 27.95 9.30 1.03
C ASN A 564 28.20 8.72 -0.37
N SER A 565 29.29 9.12 -1.02
CA SER A 565 29.64 8.63 -2.37
C SER A 565 29.71 7.10 -2.42
N GLU A 566 30.19 6.44 -1.36
CA GLU A 566 30.24 4.97 -1.31
C GLU A 566 28.83 4.34 -1.33
N LEU A 567 27.88 4.92 -0.60
CA LEU A 567 26.49 4.43 -0.56
C LEU A 567 25.78 4.69 -1.90
N VAL A 568 25.99 5.87 -2.50
CA VAL A 568 25.40 6.22 -3.80
C VAL A 568 25.98 5.33 -4.90
N ASP A 569 27.29 5.12 -4.94
CA ASP A 569 27.95 4.24 -5.91
C ASP A 569 27.47 2.79 -5.76
N GLU A 570 27.23 2.31 -4.53
CA GLU A 570 26.67 0.98 -4.30
C GLU A 570 25.20 0.87 -4.76
N VAL A 571 24.39 1.90 -4.52
CA VAL A 571 23.01 1.97 -5.04
C VAL A 571 23.00 1.94 -6.58
N VAL A 572 23.84 2.72 -7.24
CA VAL A 572 23.94 2.74 -8.71
C VAL A 572 24.42 1.39 -9.24
N SER A 573 25.48 0.81 -8.66
CA SER A 573 26.00 -0.50 -9.08
C SER A 573 24.96 -1.61 -8.95
N LEU A 574 24.22 -1.68 -7.84
CA LEU A 574 23.15 -2.66 -7.65
C LEU A 574 21.98 -2.39 -8.61
N SER A 575 21.67 -1.11 -8.86
CA SER A 575 20.62 -0.71 -9.79
C SER A 575 20.93 -1.15 -11.22
N GLU A 576 22.17 -0.95 -11.68
CA GLU A 576 22.63 -1.39 -13.01
C GLU A 576 22.70 -2.92 -13.12
N GLU A 577 23.22 -3.61 -12.10
CA GLU A 577 23.36 -5.07 -12.10
C GLU A 577 22.01 -5.80 -12.13
N TYR A 578 21.03 -5.32 -11.35
CA TYR A 578 19.74 -5.99 -11.18
C TYR A 578 18.59 -5.34 -11.96
N GLY A 579 18.86 -4.25 -12.69
CA GLY A 579 17.88 -3.54 -13.50
C GLY A 579 16.86 -2.75 -12.66
N ILE A 580 17.26 -2.23 -11.50
CA ILE A 580 16.37 -1.55 -10.54
C ILE A 580 16.45 -0.03 -10.76
N ILE A 581 15.31 0.61 -10.97
CA ILE A 581 15.24 2.06 -11.14
C ILE A 581 15.13 2.74 -9.77
N THR A 582 16.01 3.70 -9.51
CA THR A 582 16.08 4.48 -8.27
C THR A 582 16.09 5.97 -8.59
N PRO A 583 16.06 6.89 -7.60
CA PRO A 583 16.27 8.31 -7.86
C PRO A 583 17.59 8.64 -8.57
N TYR A 584 18.58 7.73 -8.51
CA TYR A 584 19.92 7.84 -9.10
C TYR A 584 20.07 7.14 -10.46
N THR A 585 19.13 6.28 -10.88
CA THR A 585 19.21 5.50 -12.15
C THR A 585 17.98 5.69 -13.05
N SER A 586 18.07 5.30 -14.33
CA SER A 586 16.98 5.37 -15.31
C SER A 586 17.09 4.27 -16.36
N TYR A 587 15.96 3.83 -16.92
CA TYR A 587 15.93 2.83 -18.00
C TYR A 587 15.94 3.54 -19.36
N LEU A 588 16.88 3.21 -20.23
CA LEU A 588 17.00 3.78 -21.58
C LEU A 588 16.82 2.68 -22.63
N VAL A 589 15.85 2.89 -23.53
CA VAL A 589 15.57 2.02 -24.69
C VAL A 589 16.06 2.72 -25.95
N GLN A 590 16.88 2.07 -26.78
CA GLN A 590 17.41 2.63 -28.03
C GLN A 590 17.56 1.58 -29.16
N GLU A 591 17.52 2.01 -30.43
CA GLU A 591 17.88 1.15 -31.56
C GLU A 591 19.38 0.82 -31.55
N GLU A 592 19.71 -0.46 -31.74
CA GLU A 592 21.05 -1.00 -31.59
C GLU A 592 22.05 -0.44 -32.63
N ARG A 593 23.10 0.26 -32.16
CA ARG A 593 24.40 0.24 -32.82
C ARG A 593 25.55 0.45 -31.84
N ARG A 594 26.47 -0.53 -31.85
CA ARG A 594 27.82 -0.55 -31.25
C ARG A 594 28.32 0.81 -30.76
N LEU A 595 28.52 0.92 -29.46
CA LEU A 595 29.39 1.90 -28.82
C LEU A 595 30.75 1.93 -29.54
N SER A 596 30.95 2.89 -30.45
CA SER A 596 32.29 3.30 -30.83
C SER A 596 32.77 4.26 -29.76
N HIS A 597 33.69 3.78 -28.93
CA HIS A 597 34.54 4.51 -27.99
C HIS A 597 34.37 6.04 -28.03
N TRP A 598 33.65 6.59 -27.05
CA TRP A 598 33.82 7.98 -26.66
C TRP A 598 34.33 8.01 -25.22
N ASP A 599 35.66 7.97 -25.12
CA ASP A 599 36.39 8.13 -23.88
C ASP A 599 37.04 9.51 -23.94
N HIS A 600 36.42 10.52 -23.31
CA HIS A 600 37.11 11.67 -22.69
C HIS A 600 36.18 12.59 -21.91
N ASP A 601 36.63 12.93 -20.70
CA ASP A 601 36.16 13.94 -19.75
C ASP A 601 35.19 13.51 -18.63
N GLN A 602 35.59 12.47 -17.89
CA GLN A 602 35.26 12.34 -16.48
C GLN A 602 36.23 13.17 -15.60
N LYS A 603 35.75 14.30 -15.07
CA LYS A 603 36.16 14.89 -13.76
C LYS A 603 35.56 16.26 -13.41
N VAL A 604 34.74 16.87 -14.28
CA VAL A 604 34.18 18.21 -14.02
C VAL A 604 32.69 18.19 -13.64
N ILE A 605 31.98 17.07 -13.86
CA ILE A 605 30.52 16.99 -13.71
C ILE A 605 30.08 16.49 -12.31
N GLN A 606 30.89 15.65 -11.63
CA GLN A 606 30.59 15.17 -10.26
C GLN A 606 30.45 16.29 -9.23
N ARG A 607 31.07 17.47 -9.46
CA ARG A 607 31.07 18.57 -8.48
C ARG A 607 29.94 19.58 -8.62
N ARG A 608 29.16 19.53 -9.70
CA ARG A 608 27.99 20.42 -9.92
C ARG A 608 26.66 19.66 -9.85
N ALA A 609 26.69 18.33 -9.97
CA ALA A 609 25.54 17.47 -9.82
C ALA A 609 25.11 17.33 -8.35
N ALA A 610 26.05 17.24 -7.42
CA ALA A 610 25.78 17.20 -5.98
C ALA A 610 24.99 18.45 -5.50
N ASP A 611 25.38 19.63 -5.96
CA ASP A 611 24.76 20.90 -5.53
C ASP A 611 23.29 21.07 -5.98
N HIS A 612 22.88 20.43 -7.10
CA HIS A 612 21.51 20.51 -7.61
C HIS A 612 20.61 19.32 -7.21
N LEU A 613 21.20 18.18 -6.84
CA LEU A 613 20.47 17.04 -6.27
C LEU A 613 20.04 17.33 -4.82
N GLN A 614 20.88 18.04 -4.08
CA GLN A 614 20.65 18.44 -2.69
C GLN A 614 19.37 19.30 -2.52
N GLU A 615 19.06 20.19 -3.47
CA GLU A 615 17.83 21.00 -3.46
C GLU A 615 16.55 20.21 -3.80
N ALA A 616 16.67 19.11 -4.55
CA ALA A 616 15.53 18.28 -4.93
C ALA A 616 15.20 17.21 -3.88
N MET A 617 16.18 16.84 -3.04
CA MET A 617 16.08 15.75 -2.07
C MET A 617 15.92 16.18 -0.60
N GLU A 618 16.22 17.42 -0.19
CA GLU A 618 16.18 17.76 1.24
C GLU A 618 15.44 19.05 1.60
N ALA A 619 14.13 18.91 1.82
CA ALA A 619 13.51 19.58 2.95
C ALA A 619 13.02 18.47 3.90
N PRO A 620 13.32 18.50 5.21
CA PRO A 620 12.86 17.49 6.16
C PRO A 620 11.34 17.55 6.40
N THR A 621 10.63 18.45 5.71
CA THR A 621 9.20 18.73 5.87
C THR A 621 8.50 18.86 4.53
N GLY A 622 7.18 18.81 4.55
CA GLY A 622 6.33 18.94 3.39
C GLY A 622 6.00 17.60 2.73
N LYS A 623 5.10 17.67 1.73
CA LYS A 623 4.54 16.48 1.08
C LYS A 623 5.60 15.50 0.56
N LYS A 624 6.64 16.01 -0.09
CA LYS A 624 7.74 15.16 -0.62
C LYS A 624 8.49 14.42 0.48
N ALA A 625 8.75 15.07 1.61
CA ALA A 625 9.48 14.47 2.72
C ALA A 625 8.70 13.32 3.36
N VAL A 626 7.39 13.52 3.56
CA VAL A 626 6.48 12.50 4.09
C VAL A 626 6.37 11.31 3.14
N GLU A 627 6.19 11.57 1.86
CA GLU A 627 5.99 10.50 0.87
C GLU A 627 7.28 9.70 0.61
N SER A 628 8.43 10.37 0.61
CA SER A 628 9.75 9.72 0.57
C SER A 628 9.97 8.81 1.79
N SER A 629 9.59 9.26 3.00
CA SER A 629 9.69 8.44 4.21
C SER A 629 8.78 7.21 4.16
N ILE A 630 7.51 7.39 3.78
CA ILE A 630 6.57 6.27 3.58
C ILE A 630 7.13 5.27 2.56
N ALA A 631 7.69 5.75 1.45
CA ALA A 631 8.25 4.89 0.41
C ALA A 631 9.49 4.10 0.90
N SER A 632 10.39 4.75 1.65
CA SER A 632 11.60 4.14 2.24
C SER A 632 11.24 3.06 3.27
N ASN A 633 10.36 3.40 4.22
CA ASN A 633 9.88 2.48 5.25
C ASN A 633 9.26 1.22 4.65
N LYS A 634 8.48 1.37 3.57
CA LYS A 634 7.90 0.24 2.83
C LYS A 634 8.98 -0.60 2.14
N LEU A 635 9.95 0.00 1.43
CA LEU A 635 10.99 -0.76 0.72
C LEU A 635 11.90 -1.57 1.67
N LYS A 636 12.31 -0.96 2.79
CA LYS A 636 13.18 -1.58 3.81
C LYS A 636 12.49 -2.77 4.48
N LYS A 637 11.24 -2.60 4.93
CA LYS A 637 10.50 -3.61 5.69
C LYS A 637 9.79 -4.63 4.79
N GLY A 638 9.38 -4.22 3.58
CA GLY A 638 8.44 -4.93 2.73
C GLY A 638 7.07 -4.95 3.38
N HIS A 639 6.00 -4.71 2.62
CA HIS A 639 4.58 -4.75 2.98
C HIS A 639 4.27 -4.68 4.48
N SER A 640 4.14 -3.48 5.02
CA SER A 640 3.16 -3.27 6.09
C SER A 640 1.84 -2.98 5.39
N SER A 641 0.87 -3.90 5.44
CA SER A 641 -0.43 -3.74 4.79
C SER A 641 -1.13 -2.46 5.27
N GLU A 642 -1.24 -1.49 4.37
CA GLU A 642 -2.29 -0.47 4.41
C GLU A 642 -3.53 -1.06 3.73
N SER A 643 -4.16 -2.06 4.34
CA SER A 643 -5.46 -2.55 3.87
C SER A 643 -6.48 -1.41 4.01
N TYR A 644 -7.06 -0.91 2.91
CA TYR A 644 -8.18 0.04 2.96
C TYR A 644 -9.42 -0.67 3.51
N ALA A 645 -9.71 -0.49 4.79
CA ALA A 645 -11.05 -0.75 5.31
C ALA A 645 -11.93 0.45 4.91
N LEU A 646 -12.92 0.22 4.05
CA LEU A 646 -13.91 1.24 3.69
C LEU A 646 -14.58 1.81 4.96
N PRO A 647 -14.64 3.15 5.14
CA PRO A 647 -15.41 3.76 6.22
C PRO A 647 -16.91 3.42 6.08
N PRO A 648 -17.68 3.34 7.19
CA PRO A 648 -19.13 3.30 7.10
C PRO A 648 -19.65 4.63 6.54
N GLU A 649 -20.29 4.58 5.36
CA GLU A 649 -20.91 5.73 4.68
C GLU A 649 -21.70 6.63 5.64
N GLN A 650 -21.18 7.82 5.94
CA GLN A 650 -21.97 8.95 6.44
C GLN A 650 -22.36 9.81 5.24
N GLY A 651 -23.68 9.97 5.07
CA GLY A 651 -24.28 10.58 3.90
C GLY A 651 -23.85 12.02 3.67
N TYR A 652 -23.24 12.27 2.51
CA TYR A 652 -23.20 13.60 1.93
C TYR A 652 -24.53 13.87 1.24
N SER A 653 -25.31 14.79 1.81
CA SER A 653 -26.44 15.42 1.16
C SER A 653 -25.96 16.22 -0.05
N SER A 654 -26.29 15.74 -1.25
CA SER A 654 -26.07 16.45 -2.51
C SER A 654 -27.07 17.60 -2.64
N GLU A 655 -26.59 18.85 -2.58
CA GLU A 655 -27.35 20.01 -3.04
C GLU A 655 -27.30 20.11 -4.58
N SER A 656 -28.39 19.66 -5.20
CA SER A 656 -29.11 20.29 -6.32
C SER A 656 -28.33 21.03 -7.43
N TYR A 657 -28.33 20.45 -8.63
CA TYR A 657 -28.84 21.13 -9.83
C TYR A 657 -29.92 20.26 -10.48
N ALA A 658 -31.15 20.78 -10.49
CA ALA A 658 -32.33 20.14 -11.04
C ALA A 658 -32.61 20.62 -12.48
N LEU A 659 -32.90 19.69 -13.40
CA LEU A 659 -33.76 19.90 -14.56
C LEU A 659 -34.61 18.63 -14.83
N PRO A 660 -35.82 18.76 -15.42
CA PRO A 660 -37.03 17.98 -15.09
C PRO A 660 -37.23 16.67 -15.88
N PRO A 661 -38.17 15.80 -15.46
CA PRO A 661 -38.33 14.44 -15.97
C PRO A 661 -39.22 14.37 -17.22
N ALA A 662 -38.91 13.45 -18.14
CA ALA A 662 -39.84 12.96 -19.14
C ALA A 662 -40.14 11.46 -18.89
N SER A 663 -41.43 11.16 -18.88
CA SER A 663 -42.10 9.95 -18.43
C SER A 663 -42.42 8.93 -19.54
N PHE A 664 -42.77 7.70 -19.10
CA PHE A 664 -43.41 6.54 -19.80
C PHE A 664 -42.47 5.57 -20.52
N GLY A 665 -42.57 4.24 -20.37
CA GLY A 665 -43.57 3.40 -19.70
C GLY A 665 -43.14 1.93 -19.62
N SER A 666 -43.79 1.21 -18.71
CA SER A 666 -43.59 -0.19 -18.32
C SER A 666 -44.04 -1.22 -19.37
N ARG A 667 -43.29 -2.35 -19.50
CA ARG A 667 -43.81 -3.74 -19.50
C ARG A 667 -42.70 -4.79 -19.23
N ARG A 668 -43.01 -5.70 -18.29
CA ARG A 668 -42.27 -6.81 -17.63
C ARG A 668 -41.66 -7.86 -18.61
N ALA A 669 -40.39 -8.30 -18.48
CA ALA A 669 -39.75 -9.31 -17.57
C ALA A 669 -40.01 -10.79 -17.98
N PRO A 670 -39.16 -11.82 -17.66
CA PRO A 670 -38.07 -11.84 -16.65
C PRO A 670 -36.76 -12.61 -17.01
N SER A 671 -35.63 -12.24 -16.38
CA SER A 671 -34.79 -13.15 -15.57
C SER A 671 -33.68 -12.35 -14.87
N VAL A 672 -33.81 -12.15 -13.56
CA VAL A 672 -32.81 -11.47 -12.71
C VAL A 672 -32.49 -12.39 -11.53
N ALA A 673 -31.22 -12.76 -11.39
CA ALA A 673 -30.67 -13.32 -10.15
C ALA A 673 -30.61 -12.20 -9.08
N PRO A 674 -30.92 -12.48 -7.81
CA PRO A 674 -31.22 -11.44 -6.83
C PRO A 674 -29.95 -10.72 -6.36
N LYS A 675 -29.98 -9.38 -6.42
CA LYS A 675 -29.13 -8.49 -5.61
C LYS A 675 -29.30 -8.88 -4.13
N SER A 676 -28.21 -9.18 -3.44
CA SER A 676 -28.24 -9.49 -2.00
C SER A 676 -28.71 -8.27 -1.22
N GLN A 677 -29.91 -8.37 -0.62
CA GLN A 677 -30.41 -7.34 0.29
C GLN A 677 -29.84 -7.60 1.69
N MET A 678 -29.30 -6.56 2.33
CA MET A 678 -28.75 -6.63 3.70
C MET A 678 -29.55 -5.72 4.63
N LYS A 679 -29.84 -6.22 5.85
CA LYS A 679 -30.37 -5.43 6.98
C LYS A 679 -29.41 -5.51 8.16
N LYS A 680 -29.34 -4.45 8.98
CA LYS A 680 -28.56 -4.44 10.21
C LYS A 680 -29.49 -4.30 11.42
N SER A 681 -29.24 -5.09 12.47
CA SER A 681 -29.69 -4.76 13.82
C SER A 681 -28.65 -3.86 14.50
N LYS A 682 -28.86 -3.48 15.76
CA LYS A 682 -27.88 -2.68 16.52
C LYS A 682 -26.49 -3.33 16.64
N THR A 683 -26.40 -4.66 16.46
CA THR A 683 -25.15 -5.40 16.71
C THR A 683 -24.78 -6.41 15.62
N ARG A 684 -25.65 -6.65 14.61
CA ARG A 684 -25.48 -7.77 13.65
C ARG A 684 -25.97 -7.42 12.25
N ALA A 685 -25.38 -8.06 11.24
CA ALA A 685 -25.83 -8.00 9.85
C ALA A 685 -26.64 -9.26 9.48
N TYR A 686 -27.68 -9.05 8.67
CA TYR A 686 -28.59 -10.07 8.16
C TYR A 686 -28.65 -9.99 6.64
N TYR A 687 -28.52 -11.12 5.96
CA TYR A 687 -28.62 -11.23 4.51
C TYR A 687 -29.93 -11.89 4.13
N LEU A 688 -30.57 -11.40 3.07
CA LEU A 688 -31.78 -12.03 2.55
C LEU A 688 -31.41 -13.25 1.71
N THR A 689 -31.61 -14.44 2.28
CA THR A 689 -31.39 -15.73 1.61
C THR A 689 -32.73 -16.45 1.51
N ASP A 690 -33.16 -16.78 0.29
CA ASP A 690 -34.43 -17.49 0.02
C ASP A 690 -35.67 -16.85 0.70
N GLY A 691 -35.69 -15.52 0.82
CA GLY A 691 -36.78 -14.77 1.44
C GLY A 691 -36.79 -14.79 2.98
N ILE A 692 -35.69 -15.22 3.61
CA ILE A 692 -35.49 -15.24 5.07
C ILE A 692 -34.26 -14.37 5.39
N TRP A 693 -34.36 -13.55 6.44
CA TRP A 693 -33.23 -12.75 6.92
C TRP A 693 -32.29 -13.63 7.76
N VAL A 694 -31.13 -13.98 7.22
CA VAL A 694 -30.17 -14.89 7.88
C VAL A 694 -29.06 -14.08 8.53
N ASP A 695 -28.89 -14.23 9.85
CA ASP A 695 -27.75 -13.70 10.59
C ASP A 695 -26.45 -14.21 9.96
N SER A 696 -25.53 -13.29 9.67
CA SER A 696 -24.19 -13.56 9.10
C SER A 696 -23.42 -14.71 9.77
N ARG A 697 -23.71 -15.02 11.03
CA ARG A 697 -23.04 -16.06 11.82
C ARG A 697 -23.75 -17.41 11.80
N HIS A 698 -24.79 -17.56 10.99
CA HIS A 698 -25.48 -18.84 10.83
C HIS A 698 -24.62 -19.84 10.04
N LEU A 699 -24.34 -20.99 10.65
CA LEU A 699 -23.73 -22.13 9.98
C LEU A 699 -24.76 -23.26 9.85
N GLN A 700 -24.67 -24.04 8.76
CA GLN A 700 -25.54 -25.21 8.55
C GLN A 700 -25.42 -26.26 9.67
N SER A 701 -24.30 -26.27 10.40
CA SER A 701 -24.03 -27.16 11.53
C SER A 701 -24.77 -26.75 12.81
N HIS A 702 -25.39 -25.57 12.87
CA HIS A 702 -26.08 -25.12 14.08
C HIS A 702 -27.37 -25.91 14.35
N THR A 703 -27.65 -26.15 15.63
CA THR A 703 -28.94 -26.69 16.06
C THR A 703 -30.02 -25.65 15.79
N LEU A 704 -31.04 -25.99 15.00
CA LEU A 704 -32.07 -25.04 14.57
C LEU A 704 -33.36 -25.20 15.38
N ILE A 705 -33.75 -24.16 16.12
CA ILE A 705 -35.03 -24.08 16.82
C ILE A 705 -35.94 -23.09 16.10
N LYS A 706 -37.10 -23.58 15.62
CA LYS A 706 -38.09 -22.75 14.93
C LYS A 706 -39.15 -22.24 15.90
N VAL A 707 -39.37 -20.93 15.92
CA VAL A 707 -40.31 -20.25 16.81
C VAL A 707 -41.29 -19.44 15.98
N LYS A 708 -42.58 -19.53 16.30
CA LYS A 708 -43.60 -18.77 15.58
C LYS A 708 -43.56 -17.30 16.00
N PRO A 709 -43.51 -16.33 15.07
CA PRO A 709 -43.53 -14.91 15.41
C PRO A 709 -44.75 -14.56 16.26
N TYR A 710 -44.56 -13.69 17.26
CA TYR A 710 -45.61 -13.21 18.19
C TYR A 710 -46.37 -14.31 18.97
N SER A 711 -45.83 -15.52 19.04
CA SER A 711 -46.39 -16.62 19.85
C SER A 711 -46.02 -16.51 21.33
N PRO A 712 -46.64 -17.29 22.23
CA PRO A 712 -46.20 -17.38 23.63
C PRO A 712 -44.71 -17.70 23.76
N ALA A 713 -44.19 -18.65 22.98
CA ALA A 713 -42.75 -18.97 22.91
C ALA A 713 -41.88 -17.77 22.52
N TYR A 714 -42.31 -16.97 21.55
CA TYR A 714 -41.60 -15.78 21.10
C TYR A 714 -41.47 -14.73 22.22
N PHE A 715 -42.56 -14.46 22.94
CA PHE A 715 -42.53 -13.51 24.05
C PHE A 715 -41.81 -14.04 25.29
N GLU A 716 -41.90 -15.34 25.56
CA GLU A 716 -41.12 -15.99 26.63
C GLU A 716 -39.61 -15.90 26.35
N LEU A 717 -39.17 -16.11 25.11
CA LEU A 717 -37.78 -15.95 24.70
C LEU A 717 -37.26 -14.53 24.91
N ILE A 718 -38.00 -13.51 24.46
CA ILE A 718 -37.62 -12.11 24.66
C ILE A 718 -37.61 -11.74 26.14
N LYS A 719 -38.56 -12.28 26.93
CA LYS A 719 -38.63 -12.02 28.37
C LYS A 719 -37.43 -12.61 29.11
N MET A 720 -36.97 -13.79 28.72
CA MET A 720 -35.84 -14.48 29.34
C MET A 720 -34.49 -13.91 28.84
N TYR A 721 -34.40 -13.55 27.56
CA TYR A 721 -33.20 -12.98 26.93
C TYR A 721 -33.54 -11.64 26.25
N PRO A 722 -33.54 -10.52 26.98
CA PRO A 722 -33.97 -9.20 26.46
C PRO A 722 -33.19 -8.72 25.23
N LYS A 723 -31.95 -9.19 25.03
CA LYS A 723 -31.13 -8.89 23.85
C LYS A 723 -31.77 -9.37 22.54
N LEU A 724 -32.61 -10.41 22.56
CA LEU A 724 -33.32 -10.90 21.37
C LEU A 724 -34.34 -9.89 20.81
N ARG A 725 -34.75 -8.90 21.60
CA ARG A 725 -35.74 -7.90 21.19
C ARG A 725 -35.28 -7.06 20.01
N SER A 726 -34.01 -6.65 19.97
CA SER A 726 -33.45 -5.89 18.83
C SER A 726 -33.25 -6.77 17.60
N GLU A 727 -32.96 -8.05 17.81
CA GLU A 727 -32.70 -9.00 16.73
C GLU A 727 -34.00 -9.43 16.05
N PHE A 728 -35.05 -9.71 16.82
CA PHE A 728 -36.34 -10.11 16.24
C PHE A 728 -37.09 -8.94 15.58
N ALA A 729 -36.68 -7.69 15.82
CA ALA A 729 -37.22 -6.51 15.13
C ALA A 729 -36.81 -6.43 13.63
N VAL A 730 -35.87 -7.26 13.17
CA VAL A 730 -35.37 -7.26 11.77
C VAL A 730 -36.45 -7.71 10.76
N GLY A 731 -37.36 -8.59 11.18
CA GLY A 731 -38.53 -8.99 10.40
C GLY A 731 -39.14 -10.31 10.86
N ASP A 732 -40.31 -10.69 10.34
CA ASP A 732 -41.05 -11.88 10.83
C ASP A 732 -40.55 -13.22 10.24
N LYS A 733 -39.54 -13.17 9.38
CA LYS A 733 -38.83 -14.33 8.82
C LYS A 733 -37.33 -14.10 8.96
N LEU A 734 -36.75 -14.59 10.05
CA LEU A 734 -35.33 -14.44 10.29
C LEU A 734 -34.68 -15.64 10.99
N ILE A 735 -33.38 -15.79 10.86
CA ILE A 735 -32.57 -16.74 11.63
C ILE A 735 -31.56 -15.93 12.43
N VAL A 736 -31.58 -16.06 13.76
CA VAL A 736 -30.60 -15.45 14.67
C VAL A 736 -29.69 -16.53 15.22
N SER A 737 -28.38 -16.32 15.21
CA SER A 737 -27.42 -17.33 15.67
C SER A 737 -26.70 -16.92 16.95
N TYR A 738 -26.51 -17.89 17.84
CA TYR A 738 -25.75 -17.81 19.09
C TYR A 738 -24.96 -19.09 19.27
N GLN A 739 -23.63 -19.00 19.30
CA GLN A 739 -22.74 -20.16 19.37
C GLN A 739 -23.12 -21.23 18.34
N ASN A 740 -23.46 -22.45 18.79
CA ASN A 740 -23.88 -23.58 17.98
C ASN A 740 -25.42 -23.67 17.80
N LEU A 741 -26.19 -22.67 18.23
CA LEU A 741 -27.65 -22.62 18.14
C LEU A 741 -28.10 -21.54 17.15
N SER A 742 -29.11 -21.86 16.36
CA SER A 742 -29.84 -20.90 15.51
C SER A 742 -31.32 -20.90 15.85
N ILE A 743 -31.87 -19.72 16.12
CA ILE A 743 -33.30 -19.52 16.36
C ILE A 743 -33.91 -18.94 15.08
N GLN A 744 -34.74 -19.72 14.41
CA GLN A 744 -35.48 -19.29 13.24
C GLN A 744 -36.87 -18.80 13.64
N ILE A 745 -37.16 -17.53 13.38
CA ILE A 745 -38.52 -16.98 13.41
C ILE A 745 -39.19 -17.29 12.07
N ASP A 746 -40.23 -18.11 12.11
CA ASP A 746 -41.00 -18.52 10.94
C ASP A 746 -42.44 -18.88 11.35
N GLU A 747 -43.43 -18.60 10.51
CA GLU A 747 -44.85 -18.92 10.76
C GLU A 747 -45.11 -20.40 11.10
N LYS A 748 -44.25 -21.31 10.63
CA LYS A 748 -44.32 -22.75 10.93
C LYS A 748 -43.59 -23.15 12.22
N GLY A 749 -43.10 -22.19 13.00
CA GLY A 749 -42.40 -22.43 14.26
C GLY A 749 -43.31 -22.88 15.41
N LYS A 750 -42.69 -23.22 16.54
CA LYS A 750 -43.39 -23.66 17.75
C LYS A 750 -44.09 -22.48 18.43
N GLU A 751 -45.33 -22.70 18.91
CA GLU A 751 -46.06 -21.72 19.74
C GLU A 751 -45.68 -21.80 21.24
N LYS A 752 -45.15 -22.95 21.67
CA LYS A 752 -44.61 -23.21 23.02
C LYS A 752 -43.31 -24.02 22.90
N LEU A 753 -42.30 -23.67 23.69
CA LEU A 753 -41.03 -24.40 23.74
C LEU A 753 -41.08 -25.49 24.82
N GLY A 754 -40.58 -26.69 24.48
CA GLY A 754 -40.50 -27.80 25.43
C GLY A 754 -39.27 -27.73 26.33
N ALA A 755 -39.20 -28.58 27.36
CA ALA A 755 -38.07 -28.62 28.30
C ALA A 755 -36.71 -28.85 27.60
N LYS A 756 -36.68 -29.68 26.54
CA LYS A 756 -35.47 -29.92 25.75
C LYS A 756 -35.03 -28.68 24.96
N ASP A 757 -35.97 -27.93 24.39
CA ASP A 757 -35.67 -26.70 23.65
C ASP A 757 -35.07 -25.65 24.60
N TRP A 758 -35.67 -25.50 25.79
CA TRP A 758 -35.18 -24.57 26.81
C TRP A 758 -33.78 -24.91 27.33
N ALA A 759 -33.48 -26.20 27.51
CA ALA A 759 -32.13 -26.64 27.87
C ALA A 759 -31.10 -26.24 26.80
N THR A 760 -31.40 -26.52 25.52
CA THR A 760 -30.51 -26.15 24.41
C THR A 760 -30.34 -24.63 24.26
N ILE A 761 -31.40 -23.85 24.47
CA ILE A 761 -31.33 -22.38 24.44
C ILE A 761 -30.48 -21.86 25.59
N LYS A 762 -30.65 -22.41 26.79
CA LYS A 762 -29.90 -22.00 27.97
C LYS A 762 -28.41 -22.26 27.81
N ASP A 763 -28.04 -23.45 27.36
CA ASP A 763 -26.63 -23.84 27.14
C ASP A 763 -25.93 -22.90 26.14
N ALA A 764 -26.63 -22.47 25.09
CA ALA A 764 -26.07 -21.61 24.04
C ALA A 764 -26.10 -20.10 24.35
N MET A 765 -26.90 -19.65 25.32
CA MET A 765 -27.11 -18.22 25.61
C MET A 765 -26.53 -17.74 26.95
N GLU A 766 -26.14 -18.64 27.86
CA GLU A 766 -25.53 -18.30 29.16
C GLU A 766 -23.99 -18.38 29.17
N TYR A 767 -23.36 -18.81 28.07
CA TYR A 767 -21.94 -18.62 27.76
C TYR A 767 -21.76 -17.42 26.83
#